data_AF-A0A7C6SIU3-F1
#
_entry.id   AF-A0A7C6SIU3-F1
#
_cell.length_a   1.000
_cell.length_b   1.000
_cell.length_c   1.000
_cell.angle_alpha   90.00
_cell.angle_beta   90.00
_cell.angle_gamma   90.00
#
_symmetry.space_group_name_H-M   'P 1'
#
loop_
_entity.id
_entity.type
_entity.pdbx_description
1 polymer ?
#
loop_
_entity_poly.entity_id
_entity_poly.type
_entity_poly.pdbx_seq_one_letter_code
_entity_poly.pdbx_strand_id
1 'polypeptide(L)'
;MLFFEAFDKLTVDQESKNLFEDVEVLKVIASKSTKNLYICIKSNHLIFHENITKMEDLLNRQVFSSIASKAFLKPQFELSAQYNFDNLYPIYKESLMEELKDKSVISYNILSNAKVDIEAMTLKINTTESCITEGKSIKLKDFIETIFQERFSYNVLVTFNYTKPKEQKKVKASIPNRVKLSSAHDNGEKKSSNIENSTVSMANPKKSVYEKAKKSYRKSPKDPNTIYGRSFEGNSMPICDILAEIGEVIIRGKLVNPETRPIRNEKTILSFVLTDFTDSIKVKIFLKNDEVEDVTDELKAGNFYLLKGIAQMDTFDRDITIGSVVGIKKILDFTSSRRDDAPVKRVELHAHTQMSDMDSVVDVKKMVKRAMDWGHKAIAITDHGVVQSFPDANHAISPWNFSSEEDKQKAKDFKVIYGMEAYLVDDVQEIVVGGKGQSLMDSFVVFDIETTGFSAINDRIIEIGAVKILGGEIIDRYSTFVNPQLPIPYEIEQLTGIRDDMVIDAPLIETILPEFLDFCDGCGLVAHNASFDVGFINHNANKQGISTDFTVIDTVSLSRLLLPELSRYRLNNVAKALKVSLENHHRAVDDAEATAEIFIKLCDMLKEKGISNVDEIDTLGELSNQAISKLPAYHAIMLCTNDIGRINLYKMVS
;
A
#
# COMPACT_ATOMS: atom_id res chain seq x y z
N MET A 1 -28.98 -16.26 14.08
CA MET A 1 -27.76 -16.88 14.63
C MET A 1 -26.60 -16.11 14.06
N LEU A 2 -25.86 -15.44 14.93
CA LEU A 2 -24.77 -14.56 14.56
C LEU A 2 -23.55 -15.36 14.08
N PHE A 3 -22.65 -14.70 13.37
CA PHE A 3 -21.50 -15.33 12.73
C PHE A 3 -20.57 -16.02 13.73
N PHE A 4 -20.28 -15.36 14.86
CA PHE A 4 -19.44 -15.94 15.92
C PHE A 4 -20.20 -16.94 16.82
N GLU A 5 -21.54 -16.96 16.84
CA GLU A 5 -22.30 -18.08 17.41
C GLU A 5 -22.15 -19.35 16.55
N ALA A 6 -22.17 -19.18 15.21
CA ALA A 6 -22.03 -20.26 14.25
C ALA A 6 -20.60 -20.83 14.21
N PHE A 7 -19.60 -20.01 14.51
CA PHE A 7 -18.18 -20.32 14.41
C PHE A 7 -17.43 -20.02 15.72
N ASP A 8 -17.93 -20.58 16.84
CA ASP A 8 -17.45 -20.42 18.22
C ASP A 8 -15.92 -20.50 18.46
N LYS A 9 -15.20 -21.22 17.60
CA LYS A 9 -13.74 -21.44 17.68
C LYS A 9 -12.90 -20.50 16.82
N LEU A 10 -13.53 -19.60 16.06
CA LEU A 10 -12.85 -18.71 15.12
C LEU A 10 -12.21 -17.54 15.87
N THR A 11 -10.88 -17.44 15.80
CA THR A 11 -10.11 -16.34 16.39
C THR A 11 -9.72 -15.33 15.31
N VAL A 12 -10.07 -14.05 15.52
CA VAL A 12 -9.89 -12.96 14.56
C VAL A 12 -9.30 -11.72 15.23
N ASP A 13 -8.81 -10.77 14.43
CA ASP A 13 -8.45 -9.42 14.90
C ASP A 13 -9.70 -8.56 15.23
N GLN A 14 -9.52 -7.49 16.01
CA GLN A 14 -10.63 -6.68 16.53
C GLN A 14 -11.45 -5.99 15.42
N GLU A 15 -10.80 -5.55 14.35
CA GLU A 15 -11.43 -4.97 13.16
C GLU A 15 -12.38 -6.00 12.50
N SER A 16 -11.86 -7.20 12.21
CA SER A 16 -12.64 -8.31 11.67
C SER A 16 -13.69 -8.86 12.63
N LYS A 17 -13.53 -8.62 13.94
CA LYS A 17 -14.57 -8.93 14.94
C LYS A 17 -15.73 -7.96 14.79
N ASN A 18 -15.50 -6.65 14.90
CA ASN A 18 -16.54 -5.63 14.80
C ASN A 18 -17.36 -5.80 13.50
N LEU A 19 -16.68 -5.95 12.35
CA LEU A 19 -17.31 -6.10 11.03
C LEU A 19 -18.12 -7.39 10.82
N PHE A 20 -18.03 -8.37 11.73
CA PHE A 20 -18.78 -9.64 11.64
C PHE A 20 -19.60 -9.94 12.90
N GLU A 21 -19.68 -9.04 13.88
CA GLU A 21 -20.36 -9.27 15.15
C GLU A 21 -21.88 -9.38 14.97
N ASP A 22 -22.47 -8.42 14.24
CA ASP A 22 -23.91 -8.36 13.94
C ASP A 22 -24.35 -9.18 12.70
N VAL A 23 -23.41 -9.90 12.07
CA VAL A 23 -23.67 -10.63 10.82
C VAL A 23 -24.41 -11.94 11.09
N GLU A 24 -25.53 -12.19 10.43
CA GLU A 24 -26.28 -13.44 10.57
C GLU A 24 -25.83 -14.53 9.58
N VAL A 25 -25.81 -15.79 10.02
CA VAL A 25 -25.68 -16.95 9.12
C VAL A 25 -27.06 -17.48 8.75
N LEU A 26 -27.47 -17.29 7.49
CA LEU A 26 -28.79 -17.69 6.99
C LEU A 26 -28.88 -19.19 6.66
N LYS A 27 -27.88 -19.73 5.97
CA LYS A 27 -27.87 -21.13 5.46
C LYS A 27 -26.48 -21.52 4.95
N VAL A 28 -26.19 -22.83 4.95
CA VAL A 28 -24.99 -23.39 4.32
C VAL A 28 -25.38 -24.32 3.17
N ILE A 29 -24.79 -24.12 1.99
CA ILE A 29 -25.08 -24.85 0.75
C ILE A 29 -23.84 -25.64 0.33
N ALA A 30 -23.93 -26.98 0.35
CA ALA A 30 -22.87 -27.85 -0.14
C ALA A 30 -23.01 -28.13 -1.64
N SER A 31 -22.03 -27.71 -2.44
CA SER A 31 -22.00 -27.93 -3.89
C SER A 31 -21.52 -29.34 -4.22
N LYS A 32 -22.40 -30.16 -4.83
CA LYS A 32 -22.08 -31.53 -5.24
C LYS A 32 -21.07 -31.62 -6.40
N SER A 33 -20.93 -30.56 -7.21
CA SER A 33 -20.04 -30.52 -8.37
C SER A 33 -18.63 -30.02 -8.03
N THR A 34 -18.53 -28.93 -7.26
CA THR A 34 -17.23 -28.34 -6.86
C THR A 34 -16.70 -28.85 -5.53
N LYS A 35 -17.53 -29.54 -4.73
CA LYS A 35 -17.25 -29.92 -3.32
C LYS A 35 -17.02 -28.73 -2.38
N ASN A 36 -17.39 -27.52 -2.78
CA ASN A 36 -17.29 -26.32 -1.95
C ASN A 36 -18.51 -26.19 -1.01
N LEU A 37 -18.29 -25.57 0.15
CA LEU A 37 -19.36 -25.09 1.03
C LEU A 37 -19.57 -23.59 0.76
N TYR A 38 -20.82 -23.16 0.64
CA TYR A 38 -21.19 -21.75 0.51
C TYR A 38 -22.05 -21.35 1.71
N ILE A 39 -21.52 -20.51 2.58
CA ILE A 39 -22.18 -19.98 3.78
C ILE A 39 -22.85 -18.67 3.35
N CYS A 40 -24.17 -18.67 3.23
CA CYS A 40 -24.92 -17.43 2.99
C CYS A 40 -25.02 -16.66 4.31
N ILE A 41 -24.48 -15.44 4.30
CA ILE A 41 -24.50 -14.52 5.44
C ILE A 41 -25.34 -13.28 5.10
N LYS A 42 -25.93 -12.66 6.10
CA LYS A 42 -26.70 -11.42 5.99
C LYS A 42 -26.04 -10.34 6.85
N SER A 43 -25.85 -9.14 6.30
CA SER A 43 -25.40 -7.97 7.06
C SER A 43 -26.33 -6.78 6.85
N ASN A 44 -26.41 -5.90 7.85
CA ASN A 44 -27.03 -4.57 7.79
C ASN A 44 -26.10 -3.50 7.20
N HIS A 45 -24.80 -3.78 7.09
CA HIS A 45 -23.77 -2.87 6.59
C HIS A 45 -22.94 -3.51 5.46
N LEU A 46 -22.17 -2.70 4.73
CA LEU A 46 -21.32 -3.17 3.63
C LEU A 46 -20.09 -3.94 4.12
N ILE A 47 -19.82 -5.09 3.51
CA ILE A 47 -18.58 -5.86 3.72
C ILE A 47 -17.87 -6.01 2.36
N PHE A 48 -16.65 -5.48 2.28
CA PHE A 48 -15.82 -5.43 1.07
C PHE A 48 -15.16 -6.78 0.76
N HIS A 49 -14.82 -7.03 -0.51
CA HIS A 49 -14.28 -8.31 -1.01
C HIS A 49 -12.98 -8.73 -0.32
N GLU A 50 -12.06 -7.80 -0.02
CA GLU A 50 -10.88 -8.08 0.81
C GLU A 50 -11.27 -8.68 2.17
N ASN A 51 -12.17 -8.05 2.93
CA ASN A 51 -12.60 -8.52 4.25
C ASN A 51 -13.39 -9.84 4.20
N ILE A 52 -14.20 -10.05 3.15
CA ILE A 52 -14.82 -11.36 2.86
C ILE A 52 -13.73 -12.42 2.66
N THR A 53 -12.71 -12.14 1.84
CA THR A 53 -11.64 -13.09 1.49
C THR A 53 -10.73 -13.37 2.70
N LYS A 54 -10.39 -12.36 3.51
CA LYS A 54 -9.70 -12.45 4.80
C LYS A 54 -10.44 -13.42 5.73
N MET A 55 -11.76 -13.27 5.85
CA MET A 55 -12.60 -14.12 6.70
C MET A 55 -12.77 -15.54 6.14
N GLU A 56 -12.92 -15.71 4.82
CA GLU A 56 -12.90 -17.03 4.17
C GLU A 56 -11.60 -17.78 4.49
N ASP A 57 -10.45 -17.13 4.38
CA ASP A 57 -9.17 -17.80 4.58
C ASP A 57 -8.94 -18.15 6.07
N LEU A 58 -9.41 -17.32 7.01
CA LEU A 58 -9.43 -17.64 8.45
C LEU A 58 -10.35 -18.84 8.77
N LEU A 59 -11.58 -18.86 8.23
CA LEU A 59 -12.49 -20.01 8.35
C LEU A 59 -11.86 -21.30 7.80
N ASN A 60 -11.24 -21.25 6.62
CA ASN A 60 -10.61 -22.40 5.99
C ASN A 60 -9.36 -22.89 6.77
N ARG A 61 -8.59 -22.00 7.38
CA ARG A 61 -7.39 -22.34 8.17
C ARG A 61 -7.72 -22.86 9.58
N GLN A 62 -8.77 -22.33 10.22
CA GLN A 62 -9.07 -22.63 11.63
C GLN A 62 -10.21 -23.66 11.80
N VAL A 63 -11.32 -23.49 11.07
CA VAL A 63 -12.56 -24.27 11.27
C VAL A 63 -12.65 -25.46 10.29
N PHE A 64 -12.40 -25.22 9.00
CA PHE A 64 -12.57 -26.22 7.94
C PHE A 64 -11.28 -26.95 7.53
N SER A 65 -10.17 -26.73 8.23
CA SER A 65 -8.84 -27.27 7.91
C SER A 65 -8.74 -28.81 7.88
N SER A 66 -9.68 -29.50 8.52
CA SER A 66 -9.80 -30.97 8.50
C SER A 66 -10.65 -31.52 7.34
N ILE A 67 -11.28 -30.66 6.53
CA ILE A 67 -12.20 -31.04 5.46
C ILE A 67 -11.57 -30.73 4.10
N ALA A 68 -11.68 -31.67 3.15
CA ALA A 68 -11.21 -31.48 1.77
C ALA A 68 -12.09 -30.53 0.92
N SER A 69 -12.86 -29.65 1.57
CA SER A 69 -13.90 -28.79 0.99
C SER A 69 -13.69 -27.37 1.48
N LYS A 70 -13.33 -26.45 0.57
CA LYS A 70 -13.22 -25.04 0.91
C LYS A 70 -14.59 -24.44 1.23
N ALA A 71 -14.65 -23.64 2.28
CA ALA A 71 -15.77 -22.77 2.60
C ALA A 71 -15.60 -21.40 1.93
N PHE A 72 -16.72 -20.87 1.44
CA PHE A 72 -16.84 -19.54 0.84
C PHE A 72 -18.03 -18.81 1.45
N LEU A 73 -17.95 -17.49 1.56
CA LEU A 73 -19.03 -16.63 2.04
C LEU A 73 -19.85 -16.14 0.84
N LYS A 74 -21.17 -16.09 1.00
CA LYS A 74 -22.10 -15.40 0.09
C LYS A 74 -22.81 -14.31 0.89
N PRO A 75 -22.30 -13.07 0.89
CA PRO A 75 -22.98 -11.97 1.56
C PRO A 75 -24.24 -11.55 0.82
N GLN A 76 -25.28 -11.29 1.60
CA GLN A 76 -26.50 -10.58 1.23
C GLN A 76 -26.61 -9.36 2.17
N PHE A 77 -26.99 -8.21 1.64
CA PHE A 77 -27.04 -6.96 2.38
C PHE A 77 -28.48 -6.46 2.50
N GLU A 78 -28.90 -6.10 3.71
CA GLU A 78 -30.18 -5.45 4.00
C GLU A 78 -29.87 -4.03 4.48
N LEU A 79 -29.65 -3.13 3.52
CA LEU A 79 -29.17 -1.77 3.73
C LEU A 79 -30.33 -0.77 3.85
N SER A 80 -30.02 0.43 4.33
CA SER A 80 -30.95 1.57 4.33
C SER A 80 -31.38 1.98 2.92
N ALA A 81 -32.44 2.79 2.83
CA ALA A 81 -32.86 3.40 1.57
C ALA A 81 -31.89 4.49 1.04
N GLN A 82 -30.89 4.94 1.82
CA GLN A 82 -29.84 5.83 1.33
C GLN A 82 -28.89 5.11 0.35
N TYR A 83 -28.72 3.78 0.48
CA TYR A 83 -27.91 2.94 -0.41
C TYR A 83 -28.57 2.64 -1.77
N ASN A 84 -29.32 3.59 -2.34
CA ASN A 84 -29.81 3.54 -3.72
C ASN A 84 -28.65 3.29 -4.71
N PHE A 85 -28.92 2.77 -5.91
CA PHE A 85 -27.86 2.32 -6.83
C PHE A 85 -26.88 3.42 -7.26
N ASP A 86 -27.33 4.67 -7.39
CA ASP A 86 -26.47 5.81 -7.74
C ASP A 86 -25.46 6.14 -6.61
N ASN A 87 -25.85 5.95 -5.33
CA ASN A 87 -24.97 6.08 -4.16
C ASN A 87 -24.13 4.81 -3.90
N LEU A 88 -24.73 3.62 -4.03
CA LEU A 88 -24.13 2.33 -3.71
C LEU A 88 -23.04 1.92 -4.71
N TYR A 89 -23.26 2.12 -6.02
CA TYR A 89 -22.30 1.66 -7.03
C TYR A 89 -20.92 2.34 -6.86
N PRO A 90 -20.78 3.67 -6.66
CA PRO A 90 -19.49 4.31 -6.38
C PRO A 90 -18.74 3.69 -5.20
N ILE A 91 -19.43 3.44 -4.08
CA ILE A 91 -18.84 2.87 -2.86
C ILE A 91 -18.41 1.42 -3.09
N TYR A 92 -19.30 0.58 -3.62
CA TYR A 92 -19.04 -0.86 -3.80
C TYR A 92 -18.18 -1.19 -5.03
N LYS A 93 -17.85 -0.20 -5.87
CA LYS A 93 -17.05 -0.36 -7.10
C LYS A 93 -15.70 -1.01 -6.84
N GLU A 94 -15.01 -0.67 -5.75
CA GLU A 94 -13.66 -1.18 -5.50
C GLU A 94 -13.69 -2.67 -5.14
N SER A 95 -14.58 -3.06 -4.21
CA SER A 95 -14.93 -4.46 -3.91
C SER A 95 -15.27 -5.28 -5.17
N LEU A 96 -16.11 -4.71 -6.06
CA LEU A 96 -16.48 -5.33 -7.34
C LEU A 96 -15.27 -5.50 -8.28
N MET A 97 -14.33 -4.55 -8.27
CA MET A 97 -13.12 -4.60 -9.10
C MET A 97 -12.11 -5.61 -8.58
N GLU A 98 -11.96 -5.77 -7.26
CA GLU A 98 -11.11 -6.83 -6.68
C GLU A 98 -11.64 -8.22 -7.02
N GLU A 99 -12.95 -8.45 -6.83
CA GLU A 99 -13.57 -9.73 -7.18
C GLU A 99 -13.47 -10.05 -8.69
N LEU A 100 -13.49 -9.01 -9.55
CA LEU A 100 -13.21 -9.12 -10.98
C LEU A 100 -11.75 -9.44 -11.29
N LYS A 101 -10.79 -8.92 -10.52
CA LYS A 101 -9.34 -9.15 -10.68
C LYS A 101 -9.02 -10.63 -10.45
N ASP A 102 -9.56 -11.20 -9.38
CA ASP A 102 -9.41 -12.62 -9.02
C ASP A 102 -10.08 -13.55 -10.04
N LYS A 103 -11.30 -13.21 -10.49
CA LYS A 103 -12.10 -14.08 -11.38
C LYS A 103 -11.70 -13.95 -12.85
N SER A 104 -11.35 -12.75 -13.33
CA SER A 104 -10.79 -12.55 -14.67
C SER A 104 -10.11 -11.19 -14.82
N VAL A 105 -8.78 -11.18 -14.73
CA VAL A 105 -7.90 -10.04 -15.07
C VAL A 105 -8.27 -9.35 -16.41
N ILE A 106 -8.82 -10.08 -17.38
CA ILE A 106 -9.33 -9.49 -18.64
C ILE A 106 -10.58 -8.62 -18.38
N SER A 107 -11.57 -9.12 -17.64
CA SER A 107 -12.79 -8.38 -17.30
C SER A 107 -12.50 -7.17 -16.41
N TYR A 108 -11.58 -7.32 -15.44
CA TYR A 108 -11.02 -6.22 -14.66
C TYR A 108 -10.46 -5.12 -15.56
N ASN A 109 -9.57 -5.46 -16.51
CA ASN A 109 -8.97 -4.48 -17.42
C ASN A 109 -10.01 -3.80 -18.33
N ILE A 110 -11.08 -4.51 -18.72
CA ILE A 110 -12.17 -3.92 -19.52
C ILE A 110 -12.92 -2.86 -18.72
N LEU A 111 -13.29 -3.14 -17.46
CA LEU A 111 -14.02 -2.18 -16.62
C LEU A 111 -13.13 -1.04 -16.11
N SER A 112 -11.87 -1.33 -15.78
CA SER A 112 -10.86 -0.34 -15.35
C SER A 112 -10.60 0.75 -16.40
N ASN A 113 -10.63 0.39 -17.69
CA ASN A 113 -10.39 1.32 -18.80
C ASN A 113 -11.68 1.86 -19.44
N ALA A 114 -12.86 1.54 -18.91
CA ALA A 114 -14.14 2.01 -19.42
C ALA A 114 -14.59 3.30 -18.72
N LYS A 115 -15.24 4.21 -19.46
CA LYS A 115 -16.04 5.27 -18.82
C LYS A 115 -17.40 4.69 -18.46
N VAL A 116 -17.71 4.66 -17.19
CA VAL A 116 -19.01 4.21 -16.67
C VAL A 116 -19.88 5.43 -16.40
N ASP A 117 -21.10 5.41 -16.92
CA ASP A 117 -22.17 6.36 -16.61
C ASP A 117 -23.34 5.60 -15.94
N ILE A 118 -24.00 6.21 -14.95
CA ILE A 118 -25.10 5.60 -14.19
C ILE A 118 -26.38 6.39 -14.47
N GLU A 119 -27.49 5.69 -14.70
CA GLU A 119 -28.82 6.26 -14.82
C GLU A 119 -29.83 5.39 -14.05
N ALA A 120 -30.04 5.72 -12.76
CA ALA A 120 -31.00 5.13 -11.81
C ALA A 120 -30.81 3.63 -11.50
N MET A 121 -31.06 2.75 -12.47
CA MET A 121 -30.81 1.30 -12.39
C MET A 121 -30.10 0.76 -13.64
N THR A 122 -29.65 1.65 -14.54
CA THR A 122 -28.91 1.29 -15.75
C THR A 122 -27.44 1.67 -15.61
N LEU A 123 -26.54 0.71 -15.81
CA LEU A 123 -25.11 0.92 -15.85
C LEU A 123 -24.63 0.96 -17.31
N LYS A 124 -24.10 2.09 -17.78
CA LYS A 124 -23.63 2.29 -19.15
C LYS A 124 -22.11 2.24 -19.20
N ILE A 125 -21.56 1.12 -19.69
CA ILE A 125 -20.12 0.87 -19.78
C ILE A 125 -19.65 1.25 -21.19
N ASN A 126 -19.01 2.42 -21.31
CA ASN A 126 -18.43 2.89 -22.57
C ASN A 126 -16.97 2.42 -22.68
N THR A 127 -16.68 1.55 -23.65
CA THR A 127 -15.35 0.95 -23.86
C THR A 127 -14.91 1.03 -25.32
N THR A 128 -13.72 0.52 -25.66
CA THR A 128 -13.22 0.48 -27.04
C THR A 128 -13.59 -0.83 -27.75
N GLU A 129 -13.87 -0.72 -29.05
CA GLU A 129 -14.26 -1.85 -29.91
C GLU A 129 -13.06 -2.80 -30.14
N SER A 130 -13.20 -4.06 -29.73
CA SER A 130 -12.22 -5.13 -29.96
C SER A 130 -12.87 -6.51 -29.84
N CYS A 131 -12.32 -7.51 -30.51
CA CYS A 131 -12.82 -8.90 -30.41
C CYS A 131 -12.72 -9.49 -28.99
N ILE A 132 -11.86 -8.94 -28.12
CA ILE A 132 -11.74 -9.35 -26.72
C ILE A 132 -12.85 -8.69 -25.89
N THR A 133 -13.15 -7.40 -26.11
CA THR A 133 -14.21 -6.68 -25.40
C THR A 133 -15.59 -7.26 -25.75
N GLU A 134 -15.88 -7.54 -27.02
CA GLU A 134 -17.14 -8.20 -27.42
C GLU A 134 -17.31 -9.60 -26.81
N GLY A 135 -16.28 -10.45 -26.87
CA GLY A 135 -16.34 -11.82 -26.35
C GLY A 135 -16.38 -11.94 -24.81
N LYS A 136 -16.11 -10.85 -24.09
CA LYS A 136 -16.07 -10.81 -22.61
C LYS A 136 -17.15 -9.92 -22.00
N SER A 137 -17.67 -8.92 -22.71
CA SER A 137 -18.68 -7.99 -22.21
C SER A 137 -19.94 -8.71 -21.72
N ILE A 138 -20.40 -9.74 -22.44
CA ILE A 138 -21.54 -10.59 -22.01
C ILE A 138 -21.28 -11.18 -20.62
N LYS A 139 -20.12 -11.82 -20.41
CA LYS A 139 -19.79 -12.44 -19.10
C LYS A 139 -19.55 -11.40 -17.99
N LEU A 140 -19.15 -10.18 -18.34
CA LEU A 140 -19.04 -9.06 -17.40
C LEU A 140 -20.43 -8.47 -17.06
N LYS A 141 -21.34 -8.39 -18.04
CA LYS A 141 -22.75 -8.03 -17.87
C LYS A 141 -23.41 -8.99 -16.87
N ASP A 142 -23.43 -10.28 -17.21
CA ASP A 142 -24.06 -11.33 -16.42
C ASP A 142 -23.53 -11.34 -14.98
N PHE A 143 -22.21 -11.13 -14.80
CA PHE A 143 -21.56 -11.09 -13.49
C PHE A 143 -22.00 -9.89 -12.63
N ILE A 144 -22.02 -8.68 -13.20
CA ILE A 144 -22.42 -7.47 -12.47
C ILE A 144 -23.90 -7.54 -12.10
N GLU A 145 -24.76 -7.93 -13.04
CA GLU A 145 -26.20 -8.09 -12.80
C GLU A 145 -26.48 -9.17 -11.75
N THR A 146 -25.74 -10.29 -11.78
CA THR A 146 -25.83 -11.35 -10.76
C THR A 146 -25.40 -10.84 -9.38
N ILE A 147 -24.33 -10.04 -9.27
CA ILE A 147 -23.90 -9.50 -7.97
C ILE A 147 -24.94 -8.53 -7.39
N PHE A 148 -25.45 -7.59 -8.19
CA PHE A 148 -26.43 -6.64 -7.67
C PHE A 148 -27.77 -7.32 -7.32
N GLN A 149 -28.17 -8.36 -8.07
CA GLN A 149 -29.35 -9.16 -7.76
C GLN A 149 -29.17 -10.11 -6.56
N GLU A 150 -28.07 -10.87 -6.47
CA GLU A 150 -27.85 -11.81 -5.34
C GLU A 150 -27.53 -11.10 -4.03
N ARG A 151 -26.76 -9.99 -4.05
CA ARG A 151 -26.29 -9.33 -2.81
C ARG A 151 -27.26 -8.26 -2.32
N PHE A 152 -27.79 -7.42 -3.21
CA PHE A 152 -28.57 -6.23 -2.85
C PHE A 152 -30.05 -6.33 -3.27
N SER A 153 -30.47 -7.41 -3.92
CA SER A 153 -31.80 -7.55 -4.55
C SER A 153 -32.11 -6.51 -5.65
N TYR A 154 -31.08 -5.85 -6.18
CA TYR A 154 -31.23 -4.76 -7.17
C TYR A 154 -31.22 -5.31 -8.59
N ASN A 155 -32.29 -5.03 -9.34
CA ASN A 155 -32.44 -5.44 -10.74
C ASN A 155 -31.76 -4.44 -11.69
N VAL A 156 -30.43 -4.39 -11.62
CA VAL A 156 -29.58 -3.53 -12.46
C VAL A 156 -29.58 -4.02 -13.90
N LEU A 157 -29.60 -3.09 -14.86
CA LEU A 157 -29.43 -3.36 -16.29
C LEU A 157 -28.06 -2.85 -16.76
N VAL A 158 -27.18 -3.76 -17.18
CA VAL A 158 -25.82 -3.40 -17.65
C VAL A 158 -25.78 -3.35 -19.17
N THR A 159 -25.27 -2.25 -19.72
CA THR A 159 -25.22 -1.98 -21.17
C THR A 159 -23.80 -1.60 -21.61
N PHE A 160 -23.42 -1.99 -22.83
CA PHE A 160 -22.09 -1.74 -23.38
C PHE A 160 -22.17 -0.86 -24.63
N ASN A 161 -21.48 0.28 -24.58
CA ASN A 161 -21.30 1.17 -25.72
C ASN A 161 -19.87 1.03 -26.24
N TYR A 162 -19.71 0.67 -27.52
CA TYR A 162 -18.39 0.51 -28.14
C TYR A 162 -18.00 1.76 -28.92
N THR A 163 -16.83 2.30 -28.61
CA THR A 163 -16.22 3.43 -29.30
C THR A 163 -15.10 2.94 -30.21
N LYS A 164 -15.06 3.46 -31.44
CA LYS A 164 -14.01 3.09 -32.40
C LYS A 164 -12.67 3.70 -31.97
N PRO A 165 -11.55 2.95 -32.00
CA PRO A 165 -10.25 3.49 -31.65
C PRO A 165 -9.89 4.72 -32.48
N LYS A 166 -9.46 5.80 -31.83
CA LYS A 166 -8.89 6.96 -32.54
C LYS A 166 -7.62 6.52 -33.25
N GLU A 167 -7.51 6.80 -34.55
CA GLU A 167 -6.31 6.47 -35.32
C GLU A 167 -5.08 7.16 -34.73
N GLN A 168 -4.16 6.38 -34.17
CA GLN A 168 -2.85 6.88 -33.79
C GLN A 168 -2.07 7.22 -35.07
N LYS A 169 -1.72 8.50 -35.26
CA LYS A 169 -0.86 8.95 -36.35
C LYS A 169 0.48 8.21 -36.29
N LYS A 170 0.68 7.23 -37.17
CA LYS A 170 1.92 6.44 -37.26
C LYS A 170 3.12 7.35 -37.54
N VAL A 171 3.92 7.61 -36.51
CA VAL A 171 5.24 8.24 -36.66
C VAL A 171 6.11 7.28 -37.48
N LYS A 172 6.56 7.73 -38.65
CA LYS A 172 7.38 6.92 -39.57
C LYS A 172 8.82 6.82 -39.07
N ALA A 173 9.13 5.77 -38.30
CA ALA A 173 10.51 5.34 -38.12
C ALA A 173 11.05 4.78 -39.45
N SER A 174 12.10 5.40 -40.00
CA SER A 174 12.66 5.04 -41.30
C SER A 174 13.71 3.95 -41.20
N ILE A 175 13.47 2.79 -41.83
CA ILE A 175 14.47 1.73 -42.02
C ILE A 175 15.18 1.94 -43.37
N PRO A 176 16.52 2.05 -43.42
CA PRO A 176 17.25 2.12 -44.67
C PRO A 176 17.16 0.80 -45.47
N ASN A 177 16.65 0.87 -46.70
CA ASN A 177 16.58 -0.28 -47.61
C ASN A 177 17.97 -0.68 -48.14
N ARG A 178 18.23 -1.98 -48.26
CA ARG A 178 19.10 -2.49 -49.33
C ARG A 178 18.63 -3.84 -49.91
N VAL A 179 17.78 -3.73 -50.94
CA VAL A 179 17.81 -4.52 -52.21
C VAL A 179 17.73 -6.06 -52.04
N LYS A 180 16.59 -6.73 -52.32
CA LYS A 180 16.11 -7.20 -53.66
C LYS A 180 17.14 -8.10 -54.39
N LEU A 181 16.87 -9.23 -55.07
CA LEU A 181 15.68 -9.86 -55.70
C LEU A 181 15.78 -11.41 -55.49
N SER A 182 14.90 -12.32 -55.95
CA SER A 182 13.65 -12.29 -56.75
C SER A 182 12.79 -13.52 -56.43
N SER A 183 11.48 -13.42 -56.63
CA SER A 183 10.53 -14.54 -56.66
C SER A 183 10.44 -15.21 -58.03
N ALA A 184 10.24 -16.53 -58.07
CA ALA A 184 9.67 -17.27 -59.20
C ALA A 184 8.80 -18.41 -58.65
N HIS A 185 7.67 -18.71 -59.32
CA HIS A 185 6.81 -19.85 -59.00
C HIS A 185 7.35 -21.14 -59.63
N ASP A 186 7.05 -22.30 -59.04
CA ASP A 186 6.06 -23.19 -59.67
C ASP A 186 5.44 -24.17 -58.63
N ASN A 187 4.51 -25.00 -59.09
CA ASN A 187 3.69 -25.97 -58.38
C ASN A 187 4.40 -27.34 -58.22
N GLY A 188 3.95 -28.17 -57.27
CA GLY A 188 4.45 -29.55 -57.13
C GLY A 188 3.67 -30.37 -56.09
N GLU A 189 3.13 -31.52 -56.51
CA GLU A 189 2.17 -32.33 -55.74
C GLU A 189 2.78 -33.20 -54.61
N LYS A 190 1.91 -33.71 -53.72
CA LYS A 190 2.22 -34.83 -52.81
C LYS A 190 1.98 -36.19 -53.49
N LYS A 191 2.98 -37.07 -53.50
CA LYS A 191 2.93 -38.56 -53.47
C LYS A 191 4.38 -39.06 -53.31
N SER A 192 4.80 -39.75 -52.25
CA SER A 192 4.40 -41.08 -51.71
C SER A 192 5.06 -42.26 -52.43
N SER A 193 5.53 -43.24 -51.63
CA SER A 193 6.23 -44.50 -51.98
C SER A 193 7.74 -44.39 -52.22
N ASN A 194 8.57 -45.42 -52.02
CA ASN A 194 8.70 -46.51 -51.02
C ASN A 194 9.89 -47.40 -51.49
N ILE A 195 10.43 -48.25 -50.59
CA ILE A 195 11.06 -49.57 -50.89
C ILE A 195 12.54 -49.66 -51.36
N GLU A 196 13.23 -50.64 -50.75
CA GLU A 196 14.52 -51.33 -51.01
C GLU A 196 15.82 -50.50 -51.13
N ASN A 197 16.93 -50.80 -50.41
CA ASN A 197 17.68 -52.04 -50.09
C ASN A 197 18.57 -52.59 -51.22
N SER A 198 19.87 -52.65 -50.96
CA SER A 198 20.83 -53.52 -51.65
C SER A 198 21.91 -54.03 -50.68
N THR A 199 22.17 -55.34 -50.74
CA THR A 199 23.25 -56.05 -50.03
C THR A 199 24.59 -55.89 -50.80
N VAL A 200 25.78 -56.38 -50.41
CA VAL A 200 26.26 -57.47 -49.52
C VAL A 200 27.58 -56.99 -48.84
N SER A 201 28.42 -57.75 -48.09
CA SER A 201 28.73 -59.19 -48.00
C SER A 201 29.11 -59.64 -46.56
N MET A 202 29.97 -60.67 -46.42
CA MET A 202 30.48 -61.21 -45.14
C MET A 202 32.00 -61.45 -45.21
N ALA A 203 32.67 -61.48 -44.06
CA ALA A 203 33.90 -62.25 -43.83
C ALA A 203 34.01 -62.73 -42.37
N ASN A 204 34.59 -63.92 -42.16
CA ASN A 204 34.78 -64.66 -40.91
C ASN A 204 36.02 -65.59 -41.13
N PRO A 205 36.59 -66.37 -40.17
CA PRO A 205 36.28 -66.52 -38.73
C PRO A 205 37.52 -66.62 -37.79
N LYS A 206 37.30 -66.75 -36.46
CA LYS A 206 37.84 -67.82 -35.55
C LYS A 206 37.53 -67.57 -34.05
N LYS A 207 37.80 -68.56 -33.18
CA LYS A 207 37.33 -68.68 -31.78
C LYS A 207 38.42 -68.44 -30.72
N SER A 208 38.00 -68.00 -29.51
CA SER A 208 38.66 -68.11 -28.18
C SER A 208 40.04 -67.44 -28.02
N VAL A 209 40.41 -66.84 -26.88
CA VAL A 209 40.28 -67.29 -25.47
C VAL A 209 39.68 -66.20 -24.54
N TYR A 210 39.33 -66.58 -23.31
CA TYR A 210 38.68 -65.75 -22.29
C TYR A 210 39.70 -65.04 -21.39
N GLU A 211 39.64 -63.71 -21.25
CA GLU A 211 40.38 -62.99 -20.20
C GLU A 211 39.62 -61.76 -19.68
N LYS A 212 39.71 -61.47 -18.37
CA LYS A 212 38.89 -60.44 -17.70
C LYS A 212 39.49 -59.04 -17.79
N ALA A 213 39.18 -58.30 -18.86
CA ALA A 213 39.52 -56.88 -18.96
C ALA A 213 38.52 -55.98 -18.21
N LYS A 214 39.03 -54.95 -17.51
CA LYS A 214 38.22 -53.95 -16.79
C LYS A 214 37.44 -53.07 -17.78
N LYS A 215 36.12 -52.93 -17.62
CA LYS A 215 35.35 -51.90 -18.33
C LYS A 215 35.71 -50.52 -17.78
N SER A 216 36.51 -49.76 -18.52
CA SER A 216 36.66 -48.32 -18.30
C SER A 216 35.34 -47.61 -18.66
N TYR A 217 34.90 -46.69 -17.79
CA TYR A 217 33.84 -45.76 -18.16
C TYR A 217 34.38 -44.79 -19.21
N ARG A 218 33.66 -44.63 -20.33
CA ARG A 218 33.96 -43.58 -21.30
C ARG A 218 33.77 -42.22 -20.64
N LYS A 219 34.80 -41.35 -20.69
CA LYS A 219 34.63 -39.92 -20.42
C LYS A 219 33.80 -39.31 -21.55
N SER A 220 32.69 -38.66 -21.21
CA SER A 220 32.04 -37.67 -22.08
C SER A 220 32.97 -36.44 -22.23
N PRO A 221 32.77 -35.59 -23.26
CA PRO A 221 33.56 -34.35 -23.40
C PRO A 221 33.48 -33.47 -22.14
N LYS A 222 34.61 -32.86 -21.75
CA LYS A 222 34.59 -31.78 -20.76
C LYS A 222 34.03 -30.52 -21.43
N ASP A 223 32.84 -30.14 -21.01
CA ASP A 223 32.27 -28.80 -21.20
C ASP A 223 33.16 -27.79 -20.42
N PRO A 224 33.74 -26.77 -21.07
CA PRO A 224 34.71 -25.87 -20.44
C PRO A 224 34.13 -25.02 -19.32
N ASN A 225 32.80 -24.86 -19.24
CA ASN A 225 32.14 -24.09 -18.19
C ASN A 225 31.81 -24.93 -16.94
N THR A 226 32.08 -26.25 -16.96
CA THR A 226 31.82 -27.15 -15.83
C THR A 226 33.00 -27.15 -14.84
N ILE A 227 32.81 -26.52 -13.68
CA ILE A 227 33.80 -26.39 -12.61
C ILE A 227 33.89 -27.67 -11.77
N TYR A 228 32.74 -28.24 -11.41
CA TYR A 228 32.66 -29.41 -10.53
C TYR A 228 31.73 -30.49 -11.09
N GLY A 229 32.01 -31.75 -10.75
CA GLY A 229 31.16 -32.90 -11.06
C GLY A 229 31.08 -33.23 -12.56
N ARG A 230 29.85 -33.42 -13.06
CA ARG A 230 29.55 -33.73 -14.47
C ARG A 230 28.79 -32.58 -15.11
N SER A 231 28.98 -32.39 -16.42
CA SER A 231 28.11 -31.49 -17.19
C SER A 231 26.69 -32.06 -17.25
N PHE A 232 25.70 -31.17 -17.10
CA PHE A 232 24.27 -31.46 -17.10
C PHE A 232 23.51 -30.36 -17.83
N GLU A 233 22.25 -30.62 -18.17
CA GLU A 233 21.33 -29.68 -18.81
C GLU A 233 19.94 -29.81 -18.15
N GLY A 234 19.14 -28.74 -18.23
CA GLY A 234 17.79 -28.67 -17.66
C GLY A 234 17.44 -27.24 -17.22
N ASN A 235 16.16 -27.00 -16.93
CA ASN A 235 15.68 -25.70 -16.46
C ASN A 235 16.00 -25.51 -14.97
N SER A 236 16.36 -24.27 -14.57
CA SER A 236 16.55 -23.91 -13.17
C SER A 236 15.21 -23.65 -12.47
N MET A 237 15.01 -24.26 -11.31
CA MET A 237 13.96 -23.94 -10.35
C MET A 237 14.36 -22.68 -9.55
N PRO A 238 13.41 -21.79 -9.21
CA PRO A 238 13.59 -20.75 -8.19
C PRO A 238 13.95 -21.34 -6.82
N ILE A 239 14.71 -20.63 -6.00
CA ILE A 239 15.10 -21.16 -4.68
C ILE A 239 13.92 -21.15 -3.70
N CYS A 240 13.03 -20.15 -3.78
CA CYS A 240 11.85 -20.05 -2.91
C CYS A 240 10.83 -21.20 -3.09
N ASP A 241 10.87 -21.95 -4.20
CA ASP A 241 10.01 -23.12 -4.42
C ASP A 241 10.49 -24.36 -3.62
N ILE A 242 11.69 -24.33 -3.03
CA ILE A 242 12.34 -25.49 -2.38
C ILE A 242 11.93 -25.59 -0.89
N LEU A 243 10.63 -25.74 -0.66
CA LEU A 243 10.03 -25.77 0.69
C LEU A 243 10.13 -27.12 1.41
N ALA A 244 10.65 -28.17 0.76
CA ALA A 244 10.72 -29.53 1.28
C ALA A 244 11.83 -30.37 0.61
N GLU A 245 12.00 -31.63 1.04
CA GLU A 245 12.87 -32.62 0.38
C GLU A 245 12.32 -33.02 -1.01
N ILE A 246 12.66 -32.25 -2.03
CA ILE A 246 12.16 -32.40 -3.41
C ILE A 246 13.03 -33.36 -4.24
N GLY A 247 14.17 -33.82 -3.71
CA GLY A 247 15.08 -34.72 -4.41
C GLY A 247 16.03 -33.96 -5.35
N GLU A 248 16.24 -34.45 -6.58
CA GLU A 248 17.19 -33.83 -7.51
C GLU A 248 16.66 -32.51 -8.09
N VAL A 249 17.34 -31.41 -7.79
CA VAL A 249 17.00 -30.05 -8.24
C VAL A 249 18.13 -29.44 -9.07
N ILE A 250 17.77 -28.53 -9.97
CA ILE A 250 18.69 -27.62 -10.65
C ILE A 250 18.37 -26.20 -10.17
N ILE A 251 19.33 -25.51 -9.58
CA ILE A 251 19.22 -24.12 -9.14
C ILE A 251 20.26 -23.25 -9.83
N ARG A 252 19.97 -21.96 -9.98
CA ARG A 252 20.94 -20.93 -10.37
C ARG A 252 21.06 -19.92 -9.25
N GLY A 253 22.24 -19.36 -9.03
CA GLY A 253 22.41 -18.35 -7.99
C GLY A 253 23.76 -17.66 -8.01
N LYS A 254 23.83 -16.55 -7.28
CA LYS A 254 25.05 -15.85 -6.90
C LYS A 254 25.64 -16.51 -5.66
N LEU A 255 26.95 -16.80 -5.67
CA LEU A 255 27.64 -17.43 -4.54
C LEU A 255 27.99 -16.39 -3.46
N VAL A 256 27.66 -16.73 -2.23
CA VAL A 256 27.92 -15.96 -1.01
C VAL A 256 28.59 -16.88 0.03
N ASN A 257 29.53 -16.33 0.80
CA ASN A 257 30.24 -16.97 1.93
C ASN A 257 30.74 -18.42 1.66
N PRO A 258 31.75 -18.61 0.78
CA PRO A 258 32.45 -19.90 0.66
C PRO A 258 33.33 -20.17 1.88
N GLU A 259 33.10 -21.31 2.53
CA GLU A 259 33.81 -21.78 3.72
C GLU A 259 34.32 -23.21 3.53
N THR A 260 35.58 -23.48 3.85
CA THR A 260 36.16 -24.83 3.82
C THR A 260 36.42 -25.37 5.23
N ARG A 261 36.04 -26.62 5.47
CA ARG A 261 36.23 -27.31 6.76
C ARG A 261 36.78 -28.72 6.56
N PRO A 262 38.02 -29.03 6.97
CA PRO A 262 38.58 -30.37 6.83
C PRO A 262 37.85 -31.38 7.73
N ILE A 263 37.75 -32.63 7.26
CA ILE A 263 37.18 -33.75 8.00
C ILE A 263 38.14 -34.95 8.02
N ARG A 264 37.91 -35.87 8.96
CA ARG A 264 38.64 -37.14 9.01
C ARG A 264 38.34 -37.96 7.75
N ASN A 265 39.32 -38.74 7.27
CA ASN A 265 39.31 -39.51 6.02
C ASN A 265 39.60 -38.69 4.74
N GLU A 266 40.67 -37.88 4.75
CA GLU A 266 41.29 -37.25 3.55
C GLU A 266 40.35 -36.38 2.69
N LYS A 267 39.32 -35.82 3.33
CA LYS A 267 38.29 -34.99 2.69
C LYS A 267 38.12 -33.66 3.39
N THR A 268 37.59 -32.71 2.63
CA THR A 268 37.23 -31.37 3.10
C THR A 268 35.81 -31.05 2.64
N ILE A 269 35.00 -30.49 3.54
CA ILE A 269 33.68 -29.98 3.21
C ILE A 269 33.86 -28.55 2.71
N LEU A 270 33.46 -28.27 1.48
CA LEU A 270 33.21 -26.91 0.99
C LEU A 270 31.72 -26.61 1.18
N SER A 271 31.42 -25.54 1.91
CA SER A 271 30.07 -25.04 2.14
C SER A 271 29.94 -23.62 1.57
N PHE A 272 28.80 -23.28 1.00
CA PHE A 272 28.50 -21.91 0.55
C PHE A 272 26.99 -21.68 0.47
N VAL A 273 26.57 -20.44 0.33
CA VAL A 273 25.18 -20.07 0.07
C VAL A 273 25.03 -19.67 -1.41
N LEU A 274 23.97 -20.14 -2.06
CA LEU A 274 23.50 -19.60 -3.35
C LEU A 274 22.22 -18.82 -3.11
N THR A 275 22.14 -17.61 -3.67
CA THR A 275 20.90 -16.82 -3.74
C THR A 275 20.54 -16.47 -5.17
N ASP A 276 19.26 -16.54 -5.51
CA ASP A 276 18.71 -16.12 -6.80
C ASP A 276 17.91 -14.81 -6.70
N PHE A 277 17.99 -14.14 -5.54
CA PHE A 277 17.21 -12.97 -5.12
C PHE A 277 15.71 -13.22 -4.92
N THR A 278 15.24 -14.47 -5.01
CA THR A 278 13.95 -14.90 -4.43
C THR A 278 14.15 -15.46 -3.03
N ASP A 279 15.20 -16.26 -2.84
CA ASP A 279 15.59 -16.84 -1.55
C ASP A 279 17.10 -17.19 -1.54
N SER A 280 17.59 -17.85 -0.48
CA SER A 280 18.99 -18.24 -0.27
C SER A 280 19.11 -19.64 0.33
N ILE A 281 19.74 -20.58 -0.37
CA ILE A 281 19.92 -21.96 0.10
C ILE A 281 21.40 -22.33 0.28
N LYS A 282 21.68 -23.11 1.32
CA LYS A 282 23.03 -23.60 1.64
C LYS A 282 23.37 -24.85 0.81
N VAL A 283 24.59 -24.90 0.29
CA VAL A 283 25.14 -26.01 -0.50
C VAL A 283 26.31 -26.64 0.25
N LYS A 284 26.41 -27.97 0.25
CA LYS A 284 27.53 -28.71 0.89
C LYS A 284 28.14 -29.73 -0.07
N ILE A 285 29.46 -29.66 -0.25
CA ILE A 285 30.23 -30.51 -1.16
C ILE A 285 31.35 -31.20 -0.39
N PHE A 286 31.50 -32.52 -0.58
CA PHE A 286 32.56 -33.32 0.03
C PHE A 286 33.68 -33.55 -0.99
N LEU A 287 34.66 -32.65 -1.01
CA LEU A 287 35.86 -32.73 -1.85
C LEU A 287 36.89 -33.67 -1.21
N LYS A 288 37.76 -34.28 -2.03
CA LYS A 288 39.03 -34.82 -1.53
C LYS A 288 40.02 -33.68 -1.33
N ASN A 289 41.00 -33.84 -0.45
CA ASN A 289 42.00 -32.80 -0.16
C ASN A 289 42.85 -32.40 -1.39
N ASP A 290 43.04 -33.30 -2.36
CA ASP A 290 43.71 -33.03 -3.65
C ASP A 290 42.85 -32.22 -4.64
N GLU A 291 41.55 -32.04 -4.36
CA GLU A 291 40.58 -31.36 -5.25
C GLU A 291 40.09 -30.00 -4.68
N VAL A 292 40.59 -29.56 -3.52
CA VAL A 292 40.08 -28.37 -2.82
C VAL A 292 40.52 -27.07 -3.48
N GLU A 293 41.81 -26.94 -3.82
CA GLU A 293 42.38 -25.68 -4.34
C GLU A 293 41.78 -25.35 -5.72
N ASP A 294 41.85 -26.29 -6.68
CA ASP A 294 41.22 -26.21 -8.01
C ASP A 294 39.75 -25.73 -7.97
N VAL A 295 38.95 -26.28 -7.06
CA VAL A 295 37.50 -25.97 -6.97
C VAL A 295 37.26 -24.64 -6.25
N THR A 296 38.05 -24.31 -5.23
CA THR A 296 37.90 -23.05 -4.48
C THR A 296 38.32 -21.84 -5.32
N ASP A 297 39.35 -21.98 -6.17
CA ASP A 297 39.81 -20.91 -7.05
C ASP A 297 38.85 -20.62 -8.22
N GLU A 298 37.94 -21.54 -8.56
CA GLU A 298 36.84 -21.26 -9.50
C GLU A 298 35.55 -20.78 -8.81
N LEU A 299 35.26 -21.24 -7.59
CA LEU A 299 34.05 -20.90 -6.82
C LEU A 299 34.19 -19.61 -5.97
N LYS A 300 34.61 -18.52 -6.59
CA LYS A 300 34.76 -17.21 -5.90
C LYS A 300 33.40 -16.58 -5.58
N ALA A 301 33.31 -15.93 -4.41
CA ALA A 301 32.14 -15.18 -3.97
C ALA A 301 31.81 -14.03 -4.94
N GLY A 302 30.51 -13.76 -5.11
CA GLY A 302 30.01 -12.72 -6.01
C GLY A 302 29.74 -13.16 -7.45
N ASN A 303 30.34 -14.27 -7.91
CA ASN A 303 30.07 -14.87 -9.21
C ASN A 303 28.74 -15.65 -9.23
N PHE A 304 28.28 -16.00 -10.44
CA PHE A 304 27.03 -16.73 -10.69
C PHE A 304 27.29 -18.15 -11.18
N TYR A 305 26.51 -19.10 -10.67
CA TYR A 305 26.64 -20.52 -10.96
C TYR A 305 25.27 -21.19 -11.19
N LEU A 306 25.26 -22.20 -12.04
CA LEU A 306 24.17 -23.17 -12.20
C LEU A 306 24.62 -24.48 -11.55
N LEU A 307 23.81 -25.02 -10.65
CA LEU A 307 24.16 -26.17 -9.83
C LEU A 307 23.06 -27.23 -9.91
N LYS A 308 23.47 -28.51 -10.02
CA LYS A 308 22.56 -29.66 -9.89
C LYS A 308 22.95 -30.49 -8.67
N GLY A 309 22.00 -30.79 -7.80
CA GLY A 309 22.22 -31.53 -6.55
C GLY A 309 20.92 -32.03 -5.96
N ILE A 310 20.94 -32.51 -4.71
CA ILE A 310 19.77 -33.06 -4.03
C ILE A 310 19.37 -32.13 -2.87
N ALA A 311 18.14 -31.62 -2.90
CA ALA A 311 17.52 -30.89 -1.80
C ALA A 311 17.07 -31.89 -0.72
N GLN A 312 17.70 -31.82 0.45
CA GLN A 312 17.51 -32.73 1.58
C GLN A 312 17.68 -31.99 2.92
N MET A 313 17.02 -32.46 3.97
CA MET A 313 17.15 -31.93 5.33
C MET A 313 18.52 -32.30 5.91
N ASP A 314 19.33 -31.30 6.24
CA ASP A 314 20.58 -31.49 6.98
C ASP A 314 20.28 -31.51 8.48
N THR A 315 20.47 -32.65 9.14
CA THR A 315 20.15 -32.84 10.56
C THR A 315 21.10 -32.12 11.53
N PHE A 316 22.23 -31.60 11.05
CA PHE A 316 23.16 -30.79 11.83
C PHE A 316 22.80 -29.30 11.77
N ASP A 317 22.44 -28.79 10.58
CA ASP A 317 21.97 -27.41 10.41
C ASP A 317 20.49 -27.22 10.78
N ARG A 318 19.70 -28.31 10.76
CA ARG A 318 18.22 -28.35 10.89
C ARG A 318 17.50 -27.55 9.80
N ASP A 319 18.04 -27.60 8.60
CA ASP A 319 17.70 -26.73 7.46
C ASP A 319 17.76 -27.55 6.16
N ILE A 320 17.05 -27.10 5.12
CA ILE A 320 17.08 -27.75 3.81
C ILE A 320 18.36 -27.29 3.10
N THR A 321 19.21 -28.24 2.70
CA THR A 321 20.47 -27.95 2.01
C THR A 321 20.58 -28.73 0.72
N ILE A 322 21.34 -28.19 -0.23
CA ILE A 322 21.72 -28.92 -1.43
C ILE A 322 22.96 -29.77 -1.14
N GLY A 323 22.72 -31.05 -0.90
CA GLY A 323 23.75 -32.09 -0.81
C GLY A 323 23.99 -32.77 -2.16
N SER A 324 24.89 -33.76 -2.15
CA SER A 324 25.08 -34.73 -3.26
C SER A 324 25.22 -34.08 -4.66
N VAL A 325 25.96 -32.97 -4.73
CA VAL A 325 26.08 -32.13 -5.94
C VAL A 325 26.61 -32.95 -7.13
N VAL A 326 25.78 -33.07 -8.17
CA VAL A 326 26.03 -33.80 -9.42
C VAL A 326 26.96 -33.01 -10.34
N GLY A 327 26.87 -31.67 -10.31
CA GLY A 327 27.82 -30.78 -10.95
C GLY A 327 27.51 -29.29 -10.76
N ILE A 328 28.49 -28.46 -11.11
CA ILE A 328 28.39 -26.99 -11.08
C ILE A 328 28.97 -26.42 -12.37
N LYS A 329 28.23 -25.49 -12.99
CA LYS A 329 28.70 -24.70 -14.12
C LYS A 329 28.79 -23.22 -13.74
N LYS A 330 29.79 -22.52 -14.28
CA LYS A 330 29.84 -21.05 -14.30
C LYS A 330 28.78 -20.55 -15.27
N ILE A 331 28.03 -19.51 -14.90
CA ILE A 331 27.09 -18.82 -15.79
C ILE A 331 27.37 -17.32 -15.80
N LEU A 332 26.84 -16.64 -16.82
CA LEU A 332 26.80 -15.18 -16.83
C LEU A 332 25.84 -14.66 -15.75
N ASP A 333 26.04 -13.41 -15.34
CA ASP A 333 25.09 -12.69 -14.50
C ASP A 333 23.70 -12.70 -15.17
N PHE A 334 22.72 -13.29 -14.47
CA PHE A 334 21.34 -13.38 -14.93
C PHE A 334 20.45 -12.27 -14.34
N THR A 335 21.01 -11.36 -13.55
CA THR A 335 20.27 -10.24 -12.98
C THR A 335 20.05 -9.15 -14.03
N SER A 336 18.79 -8.76 -14.22
CA SER A 336 18.46 -7.57 -14.99
C SER A 336 18.67 -6.33 -14.11
N SER A 337 19.84 -5.71 -14.19
CA SER A 337 20.04 -4.38 -13.59
C SER A 337 19.07 -3.38 -14.24
N ARG A 338 18.22 -2.73 -13.43
CA ARG A 338 17.33 -1.66 -13.92
C ARG A 338 18.18 -0.59 -14.60
N ARG A 339 17.81 -0.21 -15.81
CA ARG A 339 18.42 0.89 -16.56
C ARG A 339 17.45 2.07 -16.62
N ASP A 340 18.03 3.24 -16.82
CA ASP A 340 17.30 4.42 -17.28
C ASP A 340 17.61 4.56 -18.77
N ASP A 341 16.62 4.24 -19.62
CA ASP A 341 16.72 4.36 -21.08
C ASP A 341 16.01 5.63 -21.60
N ALA A 342 15.60 6.55 -20.71
CA ALA A 342 14.91 7.78 -21.10
C ALA A 342 15.83 8.76 -21.85
N PRO A 343 15.34 9.51 -22.86
CA PRO A 343 16.14 10.48 -23.59
C PRO A 343 16.41 11.77 -22.78
N VAL A 344 15.53 12.09 -21.83
CA VAL A 344 15.73 13.14 -20.82
C VAL A 344 15.88 12.43 -19.47
N LYS A 345 17.03 12.61 -18.83
CA LYS A 345 17.35 11.96 -17.55
C LYS A 345 16.67 12.65 -16.38
N ARG A 346 16.16 11.85 -15.45
CA ARG A 346 15.59 12.31 -14.19
C ARG A 346 16.70 12.94 -13.32
N VAL A 347 16.26 13.78 -12.39
CA VAL A 347 16.99 14.12 -11.17
C VAL A 347 16.08 13.69 -10.03
N GLU A 348 16.61 12.96 -9.06
CA GLU A 348 15.88 12.66 -7.83
C GLU A 348 15.99 13.86 -6.88
N LEU A 349 14.88 14.25 -6.26
CA LEU A 349 14.78 15.44 -5.40
C LEU A 349 14.35 15.13 -3.95
N HIS A 350 13.98 13.87 -3.67
CA HIS A 350 13.67 13.36 -2.33
C HIS A 350 14.27 11.96 -2.21
N ALA A 351 15.20 11.73 -1.27
CA ALA A 351 15.82 10.43 -1.07
C ALA A 351 16.42 10.26 0.34
N HIS A 352 16.08 9.14 0.97
CA HIS A 352 16.52 8.74 2.32
C HIS A 352 17.69 7.76 2.25
N THR A 353 18.66 7.95 3.14
CA THR A 353 19.84 7.10 3.31
C THR A 353 19.80 6.36 4.64
N GLN A 354 20.79 5.50 4.91
CA GLN A 354 21.01 4.86 6.22
C GLN A 354 21.16 5.81 7.42
N MET A 355 21.15 7.14 7.21
CA MET A 355 21.11 8.15 8.28
C MET A 355 19.69 8.60 8.65
N SER A 356 18.68 8.25 7.84
CA SER A 356 17.26 8.31 8.22
C SER A 356 16.96 7.13 9.14
N ASP A 357 17.05 7.36 10.45
CA ASP A 357 17.05 6.30 11.47
C ASP A 357 15.81 5.40 11.40
N MET A 358 16.05 4.09 11.46
CA MET A 358 15.07 2.99 11.31
C MET A 358 14.18 3.00 10.03
N ASP A 359 14.35 3.96 9.11
CA ASP A 359 13.50 4.15 7.93
C ASP A 359 14.13 3.64 6.63
N SER A 360 15.38 4.01 6.32
CA SER A 360 16.05 3.64 5.06
C SER A 360 17.27 2.74 5.25
N VAL A 361 17.36 1.71 4.40
CA VAL A 361 18.49 0.77 4.34
C VAL A 361 19.54 1.14 3.28
N VAL A 362 19.41 2.29 2.62
CA VAL A 362 20.20 2.63 1.42
C VAL A 362 21.50 3.37 1.78
N ASP A 363 22.65 2.74 1.52
CA ASP A 363 23.96 3.42 1.59
C ASP A 363 24.07 4.53 0.54
N VAL A 364 24.42 5.73 1.00
CA VAL A 364 24.47 6.96 0.18
C VAL A 364 25.48 6.86 -0.97
N LYS A 365 26.60 6.14 -0.78
CA LYS A 365 27.63 5.97 -1.82
C LYS A 365 27.13 5.12 -2.98
N LYS A 366 26.44 4.00 -2.71
CA LYS A 366 25.74 3.20 -3.71
C LYS A 366 24.62 3.97 -4.40
N MET A 367 23.88 4.81 -3.67
CA MET A 367 22.78 5.61 -4.23
C MET A 367 23.29 6.66 -5.24
N VAL A 368 24.27 7.47 -4.83
CA VAL A 368 24.93 8.46 -5.69
C VAL A 368 25.58 7.80 -6.91
N LYS A 369 26.26 6.66 -6.72
CA LYS A 369 26.81 5.90 -7.86
C LYS A 369 25.72 5.40 -8.81
N ARG A 370 24.60 4.88 -8.31
CA ARG A 370 23.49 4.42 -9.17
C ARG A 370 22.89 5.54 -10.01
N ALA A 371 22.77 6.76 -9.46
CA ALA A 371 22.33 7.92 -10.22
C ALA A 371 23.30 8.28 -11.35
N MET A 372 24.61 8.23 -11.10
CA MET A 372 25.66 8.38 -12.14
C MET A 372 25.61 7.25 -13.18
N ASP A 373 25.42 5.99 -12.78
CA ASP A 373 25.28 4.83 -13.68
C ASP A 373 24.04 4.97 -14.60
N TRP A 374 22.99 5.67 -14.15
CA TRP A 374 21.80 6.02 -14.94
C TRP A 374 21.93 7.31 -15.76
N GLY A 375 23.07 7.99 -15.68
CA GLY A 375 23.32 9.26 -16.39
C GLY A 375 22.51 10.44 -15.85
N HIS A 376 21.96 10.35 -14.63
CA HIS A 376 21.29 11.48 -13.98
C HIS A 376 22.31 12.60 -13.77
N LYS A 377 21.88 13.87 -13.84
CA LYS A 377 22.80 15.02 -13.66
C LYS A 377 23.03 15.37 -12.20
N ALA A 378 22.10 14.96 -11.34
CA ALA A 378 22.09 15.28 -9.92
C ALA A 378 21.24 14.28 -9.14
N ILE A 379 21.44 14.27 -7.82
CA ILE A 379 20.57 13.61 -6.83
C ILE A 379 20.52 14.48 -5.57
N ALA A 380 19.32 14.64 -5.01
CA ALA A 380 19.16 15.19 -3.68
C ALA A 380 19.29 14.11 -2.61
N ILE A 381 19.68 14.55 -1.41
CA ILE A 381 19.72 13.73 -0.20
C ILE A 381 18.98 14.53 0.87
N THR A 382 17.96 13.93 1.46
CA THR A 382 16.95 14.59 2.28
C THR A 382 16.56 13.68 3.44
N ASP A 383 17.52 13.39 4.32
CA ASP A 383 17.28 12.53 5.47
C ASP A 383 16.34 13.21 6.50
N HIS A 384 15.63 12.40 7.30
CA HIS A 384 14.65 12.86 8.30
C HIS A 384 15.31 13.67 9.43
N GLY A 385 15.11 14.99 9.42
CA GLY A 385 15.61 15.91 10.46
C GLY A 385 17.12 15.99 10.62
N VAL A 386 17.91 15.35 9.74
CA VAL A 386 19.37 15.21 9.89
C VAL A 386 20.14 15.42 8.59
N VAL A 387 21.42 15.77 8.74
CA VAL A 387 22.36 16.03 7.62
C VAL A 387 23.63 15.16 7.69
N GLN A 388 23.58 14.05 8.44
CA GLN A 388 24.73 13.20 8.77
C GLN A 388 25.35 12.49 7.54
N SER A 389 24.56 12.27 6.48
CA SER A 389 24.98 11.61 5.24
C SER A 389 25.84 12.50 4.31
N PHE A 390 25.85 13.82 4.52
CA PHE A 390 26.49 14.80 3.65
C PHE A 390 27.99 14.56 3.40
N PRO A 391 28.84 14.21 4.40
CA PRO A 391 30.26 13.97 4.15
C PRO A 391 30.48 12.78 3.23
N ASP A 392 29.71 11.71 3.42
CA ASP A 392 29.84 10.49 2.63
C ASP A 392 29.25 10.60 1.22
N ALA A 393 28.23 11.44 1.04
CA ALA A 393 27.77 11.88 -0.27
C ALA A 393 28.85 12.67 -1.04
N ASN A 394 29.55 13.59 -0.36
CA ASN A 394 30.67 14.33 -0.94
C ASN A 394 31.86 13.39 -1.29
N HIS A 395 32.11 12.37 -0.47
CA HIS A 395 33.09 11.33 -0.77
C HIS A 395 32.68 10.47 -1.98
N ALA A 396 31.38 10.22 -2.20
CA ALA A 396 30.90 9.42 -3.33
C ALA A 396 31.22 10.03 -4.71
N ILE A 397 31.31 11.36 -4.81
CA ILE A 397 31.67 12.09 -6.04
C ILE A 397 33.15 12.51 -6.10
N SER A 398 33.96 12.16 -5.10
CA SER A 398 35.37 12.57 -5.07
C SER A 398 36.18 11.89 -6.21
N PRO A 399 36.80 12.63 -7.15
CA PRO A 399 37.49 12.04 -8.30
C PRO A 399 38.64 11.08 -7.95
N TRP A 400 39.19 11.18 -6.75
CA TRP A 400 40.20 10.27 -6.19
C TRP A 400 39.71 8.82 -6.08
N ASN A 401 38.39 8.59 -6.01
CA ASN A 401 37.78 7.26 -5.87
C ASN A 401 37.53 6.55 -7.21
N PHE A 402 37.89 7.16 -8.34
CA PHE A 402 37.64 6.62 -9.69
C PHE A 402 38.96 6.38 -10.44
N SER A 403 39.12 5.20 -11.04
CA SER A 403 40.35 4.83 -11.75
C SER A 403 40.37 5.27 -13.22
N SER A 404 39.21 5.45 -13.86
CA SER A 404 39.10 5.90 -15.26
C SER A 404 38.98 7.43 -15.34
N GLU A 405 39.54 8.05 -16.38
CA GLU A 405 39.37 9.50 -16.60
C GLU A 405 37.92 9.87 -16.99
N GLU A 406 37.18 8.94 -17.62
CA GLU A 406 35.78 9.15 -18.00
C GLU A 406 34.89 9.26 -16.74
N ASP A 407 35.08 8.37 -15.77
CA ASP A 407 34.28 8.38 -14.53
C ASP A 407 34.73 9.51 -13.58
N LYS A 408 36.02 9.88 -13.59
CA LYS A 408 36.49 11.12 -12.93
C LYS A 408 35.83 12.36 -13.51
N GLN A 409 35.52 12.39 -14.81
CA GLN A 409 34.83 13.53 -15.42
C GLN A 409 33.34 13.51 -15.06
N LYS A 410 32.65 12.36 -15.18
CA LYS A 410 31.26 12.19 -14.70
C LYS A 410 31.10 12.64 -13.25
N ALA A 411 32.02 12.25 -12.37
CA ALA A 411 31.97 12.60 -10.94
C ALA A 411 32.18 14.10 -10.66
N LYS A 412 32.87 14.86 -11.53
CA LYS A 412 32.96 16.33 -11.46
C LYS A 412 31.70 17.01 -11.98
N ASP A 413 31.09 16.47 -13.02
CA ASP A 413 29.93 17.04 -13.69
C ASP A 413 28.59 16.70 -12.99
N PHE A 414 28.60 15.73 -12.08
CA PHE A 414 27.45 15.29 -11.30
C PHE A 414 27.26 16.10 -10.00
N LYS A 415 26.07 16.67 -9.80
CA LYS A 415 25.76 17.47 -8.60
C LYS A 415 25.03 16.68 -7.52
N VAL A 416 25.65 16.50 -6.35
CA VAL A 416 24.91 16.22 -5.11
C VAL A 416 24.18 17.49 -4.68
N ILE A 417 22.86 17.38 -4.44
CA ILE A 417 22.04 18.44 -3.86
C ILE A 417 21.86 18.11 -2.37
N TYR A 418 22.55 18.85 -1.52
CA TYR A 418 22.40 18.75 -0.07
C TYR A 418 21.03 19.26 0.34
N GLY A 419 20.37 18.57 1.27
CA GLY A 419 19.02 18.88 1.72
C GLY A 419 18.64 18.11 2.98
N MET A 420 17.41 18.30 3.44
CA MET A 420 16.88 17.67 4.66
C MET A 420 15.36 17.58 4.52
N GLU A 421 14.74 16.51 5.00
CA GLU A 421 13.31 16.52 5.26
C GLU A 421 13.10 17.07 6.67
N ALA A 422 12.60 18.31 6.74
CA ALA A 422 12.41 19.04 7.99
C ALA A 422 11.00 18.80 8.56
N TYR A 423 10.90 18.83 9.88
CA TYR A 423 9.63 18.87 10.59
C TYR A 423 9.19 20.34 10.73
N LEU A 424 8.18 20.73 9.95
CA LEU A 424 7.54 22.04 10.03
C LEU A 424 6.37 21.97 11.02
N VAL A 425 6.34 22.89 11.96
CA VAL A 425 5.22 23.09 12.89
C VAL A 425 4.61 24.46 12.58
N ASP A 426 3.28 24.55 12.67
CA ASP A 426 2.56 25.82 12.62
C ASP A 426 2.37 26.35 14.05
N ASP A 427 3.25 27.25 14.48
CA ASP A 427 3.21 27.96 15.75
C ASP A 427 2.49 29.32 15.66
N VAL A 428 1.90 29.64 14.50
CA VAL A 428 1.22 30.91 14.19
C VAL A 428 -0.31 30.74 14.19
N GLN A 429 -0.83 29.58 14.58
CA GLN A 429 -2.27 29.29 14.63
C GLN A 429 -2.99 30.22 15.65
N GLU A 430 -3.62 31.28 15.14
CA GLU A 430 -4.46 32.23 15.89
C GLU A 430 -5.47 31.49 16.79
N ILE A 431 -5.56 31.88 18.07
CA ILE A 431 -6.50 31.26 19.01
C ILE A 431 -7.91 31.82 18.80
N VAL A 432 -7.99 33.08 18.35
CA VAL A 432 -9.22 33.80 18.04
C VAL A 432 -9.18 34.30 16.59
N VAL A 433 -9.92 33.64 15.70
CA VAL A 433 -10.03 34.05 14.30
C VAL A 433 -11.17 35.06 14.16
N GLY A 434 -10.91 36.20 13.53
CA GLY A 434 -11.92 37.22 13.26
C GLY A 434 -12.43 37.93 14.53
N GLY A 435 -11.55 38.20 15.50
CA GLY A 435 -11.84 38.97 16.71
C GLY A 435 -12.49 40.34 16.44
N LYS A 436 -13.45 40.71 17.31
CA LYS A 436 -14.21 41.98 17.23
C LYS A 436 -14.26 42.69 18.59
N GLY A 437 -13.33 42.37 19.50
CA GLY A 437 -13.25 42.97 20.83
C GLY A 437 -14.30 42.47 21.83
N GLN A 438 -14.93 41.31 21.60
CA GLN A 438 -15.90 40.72 22.54
C GLN A 438 -15.27 40.46 23.91
N SER A 439 -16.03 40.71 24.97
CA SER A 439 -15.64 40.34 26.33
C SER A 439 -15.80 38.83 26.56
N LEU A 440 -14.99 38.26 27.48
CA LEU A 440 -15.14 36.88 27.96
C LEU A 440 -16.44 36.62 28.76
N MET A 441 -17.36 37.58 28.79
CA MET A 441 -18.68 37.51 29.43
C MET A 441 -19.84 37.70 28.43
N ASP A 442 -19.55 38.00 27.15
CA ASP A 442 -20.57 38.20 26.12
C ASP A 442 -21.24 36.87 25.71
N SER A 443 -22.16 36.92 24.75
CA SER A 443 -22.82 35.73 24.22
C SER A 443 -21.88 34.92 23.33
N PHE A 444 -21.75 33.62 23.62
CA PHE A 444 -21.08 32.66 22.73
C PHE A 444 -22.00 31.47 22.44
N VAL A 445 -21.91 30.92 21.24
CA VAL A 445 -22.46 29.59 20.91
C VAL A 445 -21.30 28.62 20.81
N VAL A 446 -21.30 27.65 21.70
CA VAL A 446 -20.37 26.52 21.70
C VAL A 446 -21.04 25.39 20.92
N PHE A 447 -20.37 24.82 19.91
CA PHE A 447 -20.97 23.80 19.06
C PHE A 447 -19.98 22.72 18.64
N ASP A 448 -20.56 21.61 18.19
CA ASP A 448 -19.91 20.40 17.70
C ASP A 448 -20.78 19.81 16.58
N ILE A 449 -20.17 19.13 15.61
CA ILE A 449 -20.90 18.48 14.51
C ILE A 449 -20.45 17.04 14.27
N GLU A 450 -21.43 16.16 14.07
CA GLU A 450 -21.16 14.81 13.57
C GLU A 450 -21.31 14.78 12.05
N THR A 451 -20.44 14.02 11.38
CA THR A 451 -20.27 14.07 9.91
C THR A 451 -20.01 12.70 9.28
N THR A 452 -20.31 12.54 8.00
CA THR A 452 -20.06 11.28 7.24
C THR A 452 -18.60 11.02 6.90
N GLY A 453 -17.66 11.85 7.36
CA GLY A 453 -16.24 11.81 7.00
C GLY A 453 -15.57 13.17 7.19
N PHE A 454 -14.24 13.21 7.07
CA PHE A 454 -13.44 14.36 7.52
C PHE A 454 -13.35 15.56 6.56
N SER A 455 -14.02 15.52 5.40
CA SER A 455 -13.86 16.52 4.33
C SER A 455 -15.14 17.30 4.07
N ALA A 456 -15.19 18.56 4.54
CA ALA A 456 -16.31 19.49 4.27
C ALA A 456 -16.74 19.56 2.80
N ILE A 457 -15.81 19.34 1.86
CA ILE A 457 -16.08 19.33 0.41
C ILE A 457 -16.90 18.10 -0.02
N ASN A 458 -16.51 16.91 0.43
CA ASN A 458 -17.01 15.63 -0.07
C ASN A 458 -18.12 15.05 0.82
N ASP A 459 -17.98 15.21 2.13
CA ASP A 459 -18.80 14.60 3.18
C ASP A 459 -19.98 15.51 3.60
N ARG A 460 -20.81 15.06 4.53
CA ARG A 460 -22.03 15.75 4.99
C ARG A 460 -22.10 15.82 6.50
N ILE A 461 -22.81 16.82 7.01
CA ILE A 461 -23.23 16.91 8.40
C ILE A 461 -24.39 15.94 8.62
N ILE A 462 -24.42 15.25 9.76
CA ILE A 462 -25.48 14.33 10.19
C ILE A 462 -26.09 14.69 11.55
N GLU A 463 -25.36 15.39 12.42
CA GLU A 463 -25.92 16.08 13.60
C GLU A 463 -25.25 17.45 13.78
N ILE A 464 -26.00 18.43 14.26
CA ILE A 464 -25.46 19.67 14.86
C ILE A 464 -25.93 19.72 16.31
N GLY A 465 -24.98 19.83 17.24
CA GLY A 465 -25.23 20.10 18.65
C GLY A 465 -24.61 21.42 19.08
N ALA A 466 -25.36 22.26 19.78
CA ALA A 466 -24.89 23.57 20.19
C ALA A 466 -25.52 24.05 21.50
N VAL A 467 -24.76 24.86 22.23
CA VAL A 467 -25.09 25.38 23.56
C VAL A 467 -24.75 26.86 23.60
N LYS A 468 -25.73 27.70 23.95
CA LYS A 468 -25.53 29.14 24.09
C LYS A 468 -25.17 29.48 25.53
N ILE A 469 -24.08 30.21 25.71
CA ILE A 469 -23.63 30.74 26.99
C ILE A 469 -23.70 32.27 27.01
N LEU A 470 -23.94 32.84 28.18
CA LEU A 470 -23.93 34.28 28.44
C LEU A 470 -23.47 34.52 29.89
N GLY A 471 -22.53 35.44 30.12
CA GLY A 471 -22.04 35.76 31.46
C GLY A 471 -21.34 34.62 32.21
N GLY A 472 -21.03 33.51 31.53
CA GLY A 472 -20.49 32.28 32.13
C GLY A 472 -21.53 31.21 32.50
N GLU A 473 -22.82 31.42 32.19
CA GLU A 473 -23.89 30.43 32.40
C GLU A 473 -24.44 29.91 31.06
N ILE A 474 -24.84 28.63 31.01
CA ILE A 474 -25.56 28.05 29.87
C ILE A 474 -27.03 28.51 29.90
N ILE A 475 -27.47 29.21 28.85
CA ILE A 475 -28.81 29.80 28.76
C ILE A 475 -29.74 29.09 27.77
N ASP A 476 -29.22 28.42 26.75
CA ASP A 476 -30.02 27.78 25.70
C ASP A 476 -29.30 26.59 25.03
N ARG A 477 -30.03 25.70 24.36
CA ARG A 477 -29.50 24.50 23.69
C ARG A 477 -30.21 24.24 22.36
N TYR A 478 -29.43 23.81 21.37
CA TYR A 478 -29.89 23.42 20.03
C TYR A 478 -29.31 22.03 19.70
N SER A 479 -30.14 21.12 19.21
CA SER A 479 -29.72 19.79 18.77
C SER A 479 -30.66 19.33 17.66
N THR A 480 -30.09 18.92 16.53
CA THR A 480 -30.87 18.41 15.41
C THR A 480 -30.04 17.45 14.55
N PHE A 481 -30.70 16.40 14.04
CA PHE A 481 -30.16 15.59 12.98
C PHE A 481 -30.29 16.30 11.63
N VAL A 482 -29.40 15.96 10.70
CA VAL A 482 -29.35 16.47 9.34
C VAL A 482 -29.35 15.29 8.38
N ASN A 483 -30.22 15.30 7.37
CA ASN A 483 -30.25 14.25 6.36
C ASN A 483 -29.11 14.47 5.34
N PRO A 484 -28.12 13.56 5.24
CA PRO A 484 -26.96 13.72 4.35
C PRO A 484 -27.25 13.38 2.89
N GLN A 485 -28.38 12.76 2.57
CA GLN A 485 -28.77 12.21 1.25
C GLN A 485 -27.82 11.16 0.66
N LEU A 486 -26.85 10.68 1.45
CA LEU A 486 -25.92 9.62 1.12
C LEU A 486 -25.72 8.71 2.34
N PRO A 487 -25.38 7.42 2.13
CA PRO A 487 -25.28 6.48 3.24
C PRO A 487 -24.12 6.84 4.18
N ILE A 488 -24.36 6.73 5.48
CA ILE A 488 -23.29 6.86 6.48
C ILE A 488 -22.33 5.65 6.33
N PRO A 489 -20.99 5.85 6.28
CA PRO A 489 -20.03 4.74 6.33
C PRO A 489 -20.12 4.02 7.67
N TYR A 490 -20.00 2.68 7.68
CA TYR A 490 -20.15 1.89 8.91
C TYR A 490 -19.10 2.27 9.97
N GLU A 491 -17.90 2.67 9.54
CA GLU A 491 -16.85 3.18 10.41
C GLU A 491 -17.26 4.48 11.13
N ILE A 492 -18.11 5.30 10.52
CA ILE A 492 -18.70 6.51 11.12
C ILE A 492 -19.87 6.14 12.03
N GLU A 493 -20.73 5.18 11.64
CA GLU A 493 -21.79 4.68 12.54
C GLU A 493 -21.20 4.11 13.84
N GLN A 494 -20.02 3.47 13.76
CA GLN A 494 -19.27 2.96 14.91
C GLN A 494 -18.54 4.05 15.74
N LEU A 495 -18.28 5.23 15.17
CA LEU A 495 -17.63 6.36 15.85
C LEU A 495 -18.61 7.32 16.51
N THR A 496 -19.82 7.45 15.95
CA THR A 496 -20.83 8.46 16.31
C THR A 496 -22.09 7.85 16.92
N GLY A 497 -22.33 6.55 16.71
CA GLY A 497 -23.60 5.88 17.05
C GLY A 497 -24.81 6.30 16.19
N ILE A 498 -24.65 7.28 15.29
CA ILE A 498 -25.68 7.76 14.38
C ILE A 498 -25.75 6.81 13.18
N ARG A 499 -26.97 6.36 12.87
CA ARG A 499 -27.24 5.46 11.74
C ARG A 499 -28.11 6.11 10.68
N ASP A 500 -28.10 5.55 9.48
CA ASP A 500 -28.98 5.98 8.37
C ASP A 500 -30.47 6.11 8.78
N ASP A 501 -31.01 5.19 9.59
CA ASP A 501 -32.42 5.20 10.01
C ASP A 501 -32.76 6.31 11.02
N MET A 502 -31.76 6.97 11.62
CA MET A 502 -31.94 8.11 12.51
C MET A 502 -31.99 9.45 11.76
N VAL A 503 -31.41 9.50 10.55
CA VAL A 503 -31.23 10.76 9.78
C VAL A 503 -32.06 10.82 8.49
N ILE A 504 -32.58 9.71 7.99
CA ILE A 504 -33.24 9.68 6.67
C ILE A 504 -34.54 10.51 6.57
N ASP A 505 -35.26 10.67 7.68
CA ASP A 505 -36.46 11.53 7.78
C ASP A 505 -36.15 12.93 8.37
N ALA A 506 -34.88 13.25 8.64
CA ALA A 506 -34.46 14.55 9.16
C ALA A 506 -34.46 15.65 8.07
N PRO A 507 -34.49 16.94 8.44
CA PRO A 507 -34.41 18.03 7.47
C PRO A 507 -33.04 18.11 6.78
N LEU A 508 -32.99 18.77 5.63
CA LEU A 508 -31.76 18.98 4.85
C LEU A 508 -30.92 20.14 5.41
N ILE A 509 -29.63 20.17 5.10
CA ILE A 509 -28.72 21.24 5.52
C ILE A 509 -29.11 22.62 4.95
N GLU A 510 -29.83 22.67 3.83
CA GLU A 510 -30.45 23.88 3.26
C GLU A 510 -31.62 24.44 4.09
N THR A 511 -32.11 23.69 5.09
CA THR A 511 -33.10 24.15 6.08
C THR A 511 -32.46 24.37 7.44
N ILE A 512 -31.65 23.41 7.90
CA ILE A 512 -31.00 23.46 9.22
C ILE A 512 -29.95 24.57 9.32
N LEU A 513 -29.16 24.83 8.27
CA LEU A 513 -28.07 25.81 8.37
C LEU A 513 -28.58 27.23 8.63
N PRO A 514 -29.60 27.77 7.93
CA PRO A 514 -30.23 29.03 8.31
C PRO A 514 -30.70 29.07 9.77
N GLU A 515 -31.39 28.03 10.25
CA GLU A 515 -31.92 27.96 11.63
C GLU A 515 -30.79 27.96 12.68
N PHE A 516 -29.69 27.25 12.41
CA PHE A 516 -28.49 27.26 13.25
C PHE A 516 -27.76 28.61 13.21
N LEU A 517 -27.70 29.28 12.06
CA LEU A 517 -27.07 30.59 11.94
C LEU A 517 -27.90 31.69 12.63
N ASP A 518 -29.23 31.62 12.57
CA ASP A 518 -30.13 32.47 13.37
C ASP A 518 -29.95 32.20 14.89
N PHE A 519 -29.73 30.94 15.30
CA PHE A 519 -29.34 30.64 16.68
C PHE A 519 -27.97 31.24 17.05
N CYS A 520 -27.04 31.37 16.11
CA CYS A 520 -25.72 31.96 16.31
C CYS A 520 -25.67 33.49 16.21
N ASP A 521 -26.75 34.18 15.86
CA ASP A 521 -26.71 35.63 15.62
C ASP A 521 -26.26 36.41 16.87
N GLY A 522 -25.45 37.45 16.62
CA GLY A 522 -24.81 38.29 17.64
C GLY A 522 -23.79 37.58 18.55
N CYS A 523 -23.52 36.28 18.37
CA CYS A 523 -22.66 35.49 19.25
C CYS A 523 -21.25 35.26 18.65
N GLY A 524 -20.25 35.05 19.52
CA GLY A 524 -19.01 34.40 19.11
C GLY A 524 -19.19 32.88 19.00
N LEU A 525 -18.49 32.23 18.07
CA LEU A 525 -18.49 30.77 17.92
C LEU A 525 -17.31 30.13 18.67
N VAL A 526 -17.57 28.98 19.29
CA VAL A 526 -16.57 28.20 20.03
C VAL A 526 -16.73 26.72 19.69
N ALA A 527 -15.63 26.02 19.47
CA ALA A 527 -15.64 24.56 19.25
C ALA A 527 -14.33 23.92 19.72
N HIS A 528 -14.18 22.60 19.54
CA HIS A 528 -13.01 21.84 19.99
C HIS A 528 -12.27 21.24 18.80
N ASN A 529 -11.20 21.89 18.34
CA ASN A 529 -10.63 21.80 16.99
C ASN A 529 -11.47 22.56 15.94
N ALA A 530 -11.93 23.77 16.31
CA ALA A 530 -12.95 24.58 15.60
C ALA A 530 -12.76 24.77 14.09
N SER A 531 -11.53 24.63 13.58
CA SER A 531 -11.24 24.58 12.14
C SER A 531 -12.02 23.52 11.36
N PHE A 532 -12.43 22.44 12.02
CA PHE A 532 -13.23 21.35 11.46
C PHE A 532 -14.69 21.78 11.29
N ASP A 533 -15.36 22.10 12.40
CA ASP A 533 -16.79 22.38 12.50
C ASP A 533 -17.15 23.63 11.68
N VAL A 534 -16.39 24.71 11.88
CA VAL A 534 -16.53 25.95 11.13
C VAL A 534 -16.18 25.76 9.65
N GLY A 535 -15.29 24.81 9.32
CA GLY A 535 -14.99 24.43 7.94
C GLY A 535 -16.20 23.85 7.20
N PHE A 536 -16.95 22.97 7.85
CA PHE A 536 -18.22 22.42 7.33
C PHE A 536 -19.34 23.47 7.26
N ILE A 537 -19.49 24.31 8.30
CA ILE A 537 -20.47 25.41 8.33
C ILE A 537 -20.21 26.40 7.19
N ASN A 538 -18.99 26.92 7.07
CA ASN A 538 -18.61 27.90 6.04
C ASN A 538 -18.75 27.34 4.62
N HIS A 539 -18.43 26.06 4.40
CA HIS A 539 -18.58 25.42 3.08
C HIS A 539 -20.04 25.31 2.66
N ASN A 540 -20.94 24.91 3.57
CA ASN A 540 -22.37 24.81 3.27
C ASN A 540 -23.04 26.18 3.19
N ALA A 541 -22.58 27.18 3.97
CA ALA A 541 -23.04 28.56 3.85
C ALA A 541 -22.68 29.14 2.47
N ASN A 542 -21.44 28.94 2.01
CA ASN A 542 -20.97 29.36 0.69
C ASN A 542 -21.79 28.72 -0.45
N LYS A 543 -22.09 27.41 -0.37
CA LYS A 543 -23.01 26.72 -1.31
C LYS A 543 -24.40 27.37 -1.38
N GLN A 544 -24.90 27.88 -0.25
CA GLN A 544 -26.21 28.52 -0.13
C GLN A 544 -26.17 30.05 -0.42
N GLY A 545 -24.98 30.62 -0.64
CA GLY A 545 -24.79 32.07 -0.81
C GLY A 545 -24.90 32.89 0.47
N ILE A 546 -24.84 32.24 1.64
CA ILE A 546 -24.92 32.87 2.97
C ILE A 546 -23.52 33.36 3.38
N SER A 547 -23.46 34.56 3.94
CA SER A 547 -22.21 35.16 4.43
C SER A 547 -21.98 34.80 5.90
N THR A 548 -20.82 34.23 6.20
CA THR A 548 -20.37 33.88 7.56
C THR A 548 -19.27 34.85 8.01
N ASP A 549 -19.56 35.66 9.03
CA ASP A 549 -18.63 36.66 9.58
C ASP A 549 -18.65 36.59 11.12
N PHE A 550 -18.27 35.44 11.66
CA PHE A 550 -18.20 35.16 13.10
C PHE A 550 -16.78 35.30 13.62
N THR A 551 -16.67 35.72 14.89
CA THR A 551 -15.46 35.49 15.68
C THR A 551 -15.45 34.04 16.14
N VAL A 552 -14.34 33.33 15.97
CA VAL A 552 -14.22 31.89 16.22
C VAL A 552 -13.09 31.64 17.23
N ILE A 553 -13.34 30.82 18.25
CA ILE A 553 -12.34 30.45 19.26
C ILE A 553 -12.17 28.93 19.30
N ASP A 554 -10.92 28.45 19.22
CA ASP A 554 -10.60 27.03 19.36
C ASP A 554 -10.19 26.67 20.81
N THR A 555 -11.02 25.88 21.49
CA THR A 555 -10.72 25.41 22.85
C THR A 555 -9.51 24.48 22.91
N VAL A 556 -9.09 23.84 21.80
CA VAL A 556 -7.84 23.06 21.74
C VAL A 556 -6.63 23.99 21.85
N SER A 557 -6.58 25.05 21.04
CA SER A 557 -5.49 26.03 21.08
C SER A 557 -5.44 26.80 22.40
N LEU A 558 -6.60 27.21 22.92
CA LEU A 558 -6.71 27.82 24.25
C LEU A 558 -6.27 26.85 25.37
N SER A 559 -6.58 25.55 25.26
CA SER A 559 -6.09 24.54 26.20
C SER A 559 -4.57 24.31 26.12
N ARG A 560 -3.96 24.37 24.92
CA ARG A 560 -2.49 24.28 24.77
C ARG A 560 -1.78 25.43 25.48
N LEU A 561 -2.35 26.63 25.43
CA LEU A 561 -1.83 27.83 26.09
C LEU A 561 -1.99 27.79 27.62
N LEU A 562 -3.16 27.36 28.10
CA LEU A 562 -3.52 27.43 29.53
C LEU A 562 -3.18 26.16 30.34
N LEU A 563 -3.08 25.00 29.69
CA LEU A 563 -2.84 23.69 30.31
C LEU A 563 -1.62 22.95 29.68
N PRO A 564 -0.44 23.60 29.53
CA PRO A 564 0.68 23.09 28.73
C PRO A 564 1.26 21.74 29.21
N GLU A 565 0.99 21.36 30.46
CA GLU A 565 1.40 20.08 31.06
C GLU A 565 0.68 18.86 30.45
N LEU A 566 -0.47 19.04 29.78
CA LEU A 566 -1.20 17.93 29.18
C LEU A 566 -0.40 17.26 28.06
N SER A 567 -0.51 15.93 27.98
CA SER A 567 0.12 15.11 26.94
C SER A 567 -0.71 14.98 25.68
N ARG A 568 -2.03 15.24 25.78
CA ARG A 568 -3.01 15.20 24.68
C ARG A 568 -4.14 16.19 24.98
N TYR A 569 -4.66 16.81 23.92
CA TYR A 569 -5.71 17.84 23.97
C TYR A 569 -6.94 17.38 23.18
N ARG A 570 -7.41 16.14 23.40
CA ARG A 570 -8.75 15.70 22.99
C ARG A 570 -9.76 16.13 24.03
N LEU A 571 -11.04 16.21 23.66
CA LEU A 571 -12.12 16.69 24.53
C LEU A 571 -12.13 15.96 25.88
N ASN A 572 -12.11 14.62 25.85
CA ASN A 572 -12.05 13.79 27.05
C ASN A 572 -10.76 13.91 27.88
N ASN A 573 -9.64 14.38 27.32
CA ASN A 573 -8.43 14.67 28.08
C ASN A 573 -8.53 16.02 28.79
N VAL A 574 -9.06 17.05 28.12
CA VAL A 574 -9.24 18.40 28.69
C VAL A 574 -10.37 18.40 29.73
N ALA A 575 -11.51 17.78 29.44
CA ALA A 575 -12.63 17.60 30.38
C ALA A 575 -12.16 16.95 31.69
N LYS A 576 -11.40 15.87 31.59
CA LYS A 576 -10.84 15.17 32.75
C LYS A 576 -9.84 16.01 33.55
N ALA A 577 -9.07 16.88 32.90
CA ALA A 577 -8.14 17.78 33.57
C ALA A 577 -8.89 18.89 34.34
N LEU A 578 -9.92 19.47 33.72
CA LEU A 578 -10.75 20.54 34.28
C LEU A 578 -11.93 20.05 35.16
N LYS A 579 -12.05 18.73 35.37
CA LYS A 579 -13.13 18.08 36.12
C LYS A 579 -14.52 18.52 35.61
N VAL A 580 -14.69 18.41 34.30
CA VAL A 580 -15.96 18.54 33.56
C VAL A 580 -16.54 17.12 33.43
N SER A 581 -17.87 16.98 33.50
CA SER A 581 -18.50 15.68 33.21
C SER A 581 -18.52 15.41 31.70
N LEU A 582 -18.45 14.15 31.31
CA LEU A 582 -18.52 13.72 29.91
C LEU A 582 -19.40 12.46 29.84
N GLU A 583 -20.67 12.67 30.11
CA GLU A 583 -21.71 11.64 30.01
C GLU A 583 -22.22 11.63 28.56
N ASN A 584 -22.48 10.43 28.01
CA ASN A 584 -22.94 10.24 26.62
C ASN A 584 -22.06 10.87 25.52
N HIS A 585 -20.73 10.88 25.70
CA HIS A 585 -19.76 11.11 24.61
C HIS A 585 -20.19 10.35 23.33
N HIS A 586 -19.98 10.94 22.16
CA HIS A 586 -20.57 10.56 20.86
C HIS A 586 -22.02 11.05 20.67
N ARG A 587 -22.35 12.25 21.17
CA ARG A 587 -23.52 13.03 20.76
C ARG A 587 -23.16 14.51 20.76
N ALA A 588 -23.34 15.17 19.61
CA ALA A 588 -22.86 16.53 19.40
C ALA A 588 -23.34 17.53 20.46
N VAL A 589 -24.57 17.39 20.99
CA VAL A 589 -25.08 18.32 22.03
C VAL A 589 -24.44 18.09 23.41
N ASP A 590 -24.14 16.85 23.76
CA ASP A 590 -23.52 16.49 25.04
C ASP A 590 -22.01 16.84 25.02
N ASP A 591 -21.35 16.61 23.88
CA ASP A 591 -19.95 17.01 23.65
C ASP A 591 -19.80 18.55 23.49
N ALA A 592 -20.78 19.26 22.91
CA ALA A 592 -20.84 20.72 22.92
C ALA A 592 -21.08 21.30 24.34
N GLU A 593 -21.90 20.65 25.18
CA GLU A 593 -22.11 21.07 26.58
C GLU A 593 -20.83 20.88 27.43
N ALA A 594 -20.14 19.75 27.26
CA ALA A 594 -18.82 19.55 27.88
C ALA A 594 -17.78 20.57 27.37
N THR A 595 -17.81 20.91 26.08
CA THR A 595 -16.96 21.96 25.51
C THR A 595 -17.30 23.34 26.08
N ALA A 596 -18.57 23.61 26.40
CA ALA A 596 -19.00 24.86 27.03
C ALA A 596 -18.51 24.97 28.47
N GLU A 597 -18.64 23.90 29.27
CA GLU A 597 -18.05 23.82 30.61
C GLU A 597 -16.51 24.03 30.59
N ILE A 598 -15.82 23.45 29.61
CA ILE A 598 -14.38 23.66 29.40
C ILE A 598 -14.11 25.13 29.09
N PHE A 599 -14.81 25.73 28.13
CA PHE A 599 -14.59 27.11 27.72
C PHE A 599 -14.83 28.10 28.86
N ILE A 600 -15.90 27.94 29.65
CA ILE A 600 -16.18 28.75 30.84
C ILE A 600 -14.99 28.70 31.83
N LYS A 601 -14.48 27.49 32.12
CA LYS A 601 -13.32 27.29 33.02
C LYS A 601 -12.03 27.89 32.45
N LEU A 602 -11.80 27.82 31.13
CA LEU A 602 -10.66 28.47 30.47
C LEU A 602 -10.79 30.01 30.49
N CYS A 603 -12.00 30.55 30.31
CA CYS A 603 -12.28 31.98 30.45
C CYS A 603 -12.03 32.48 31.88
N ASP A 604 -12.32 31.70 32.90
CA ASP A 604 -11.98 32.08 34.28
C ASP A 604 -10.46 32.08 34.51
N MET A 605 -9.72 31.13 33.94
CA MET A 605 -8.24 31.16 33.94
C MET A 605 -7.65 32.36 33.15
N LEU A 606 -8.33 32.86 32.12
CA LEU A 606 -7.97 34.12 31.44
C LEU A 606 -8.23 35.34 32.33
N LYS A 607 -9.38 35.40 33.01
CA LYS A 607 -9.72 36.47 33.97
C LYS A 607 -8.70 36.54 35.11
N GLU A 608 -8.26 35.39 35.64
CA GLU A 608 -7.17 35.31 36.64
C GLU A 608 -5.83 35.85 36.11
N LYS A 609 -5.58 35.76 34.80
CA LYS A 609 -4.40 36.33 34.12
C LYS A 609 -4.57 37.82 33.78
N GLY A 610 -5.73 38.42 34.06
CA GLY A 610 -6.04 39.82 33.79
C GLY A 610 -6.60 40.10 32.40
N ILE A 611 -6.97 39.07 31.64
CA ILE A 611 -7.54 39.19 30.29
C ILE A 611 -9.07 39.34 30.37
N SER A 612 -9.61 40.24 29.56
CA SER A 612 -10.97 40.76 29.63
C SER A 612 -11.78 40.58 28.35
N ASN A 613 -11.09 40.53 27.20
CA ASN A 613 -11.66 40.33 25.86
C ASN A 613 -10.91 39.24 25.09
N VAL A 614 -11.48 38.85 23.95
CA VAL A 614 -10.96 37.76 23.11
C VAL A 614 -9.70 38.16 22.33
N ASP A 615 -9.62 39.39 21.83
CA ASP A 615 -8.48 39.92 21.08
C ASP A 615 -7.19 39.99 21.94
N GLU A 616 -7.33 40.12 23.28
CA GLU A 616 -6.23 40.05 24.24
C GLU A 616 -5.59 38.65 24.36
N ILE A 617 -6.28 37.57 23.95
CA ILE A 617 -5.79 36.19 24.13
C ILE A 617 -4.49 35.94 23.36
N ASP A 618 -4.41 36.37 22.11
CA ASP A 618 -3.22 36.20 21.28
C ASP A 618 -2.03 37.07 21.77
N THR A 619 -2.26 38.04 22.66
CA THR A 619 -1.17 38.81 23.30
C THR A 619 -0.39 38.03 24.37
N LEU A 620 -0.88 36.84 24.76
CA LEU A 620 -0.10 35.83 25.50
C LEU A 620 0.87 35.04 24.59
N GLY A 621 0.90 35.33 23.28
CA GLY A 621 1.48 34.52 22.21
C GLY A 621 3.01 34.41 22.17
N GLU A 622 3.61 33.75 23.16
CA GLU A 622 4.72 32.84 22.93
C GLU A 622 4.33 31.44 23.43
N LEU A 623 3.97 30.54 22.50
CA LEU A 623 3.82 29.12 22.84
C LEU A 623 5.16 28.61 23.36
N SER A 624 5.16 27.98 24.53
CA SER A 624 6.41 27.47 25.10
C SER A 624 7.05 26.42 24.19
N ASN A 625 8.37 26.28 24.22
CA ASN A 625 9.08 25.23 23.46
C ASN A 625 8.53 23.81 23.72
N GLN A 626 7.91 23.56 24.88
CA GLN A 626 7.22 22.31 25.23
C GLN A 626 5.79 22.21 24.67
N ALA A 627 5.13 23.32 24.35
CA ALA A 627 3.87 23.33 23.61
C ALA A 627 4.14 23.16 22.10
N ILE A 628 5.09 23.90 21.53
CA ILE A 628 5.47 23.82 20.11
C ILE A 628 5.90 22.39 19.74
N SER A 629 6.74 21.74 20.56
CA SER A 629 7.15 20.34 20.33
C SER A 629 6.06 19.27 20.55
N LYS A 630 4.84 19.66 20.94
CA LYS A 630 3.65 18.81 21.00
C LYS A 630 2.64 19.06 19.86
N LEU A 631 2.88 20.06 19.00
CA LEU A 631 2.03 20.35 17.84
C LEU A 631 2.22 19.29 16.74
N PRO A 632 1.21 19.09 15.87
CA PRO A 632 1.37 18.20 14.71
C PRO A 632 2.44 18.77 13.76
N ALA A 633 3.45 17.95 13.44
CA ALA A 633 4.49 18.31 12.49
C ALA A 633 4.13 17.82 11.08
N TYR A 634 4.38 18.68 10.10
CA TYR A 634 4.31 18.39 8.67
C TYR A 634 5.71 18.20 8.10
N HIS A 635 5.84 17.36 7.07
CA HIS A 635 7.12 17.14 6.39
C HIS A 635 7.38 18.22 5.34
N ALA A 636 8.57 18.84 5.37
CA ALA A 636 8.97 19.90 4.46
C ALA A 636 10.37 19.65 3.86
N ILE A 637 10.44 19.49 2.54
CA ILE A 637 11.70 19.19 1.83
C ILE A 637 12.52 20.47 1.64
N MET A 638 13.62 20.60 2.38
CA MET A 638 14.56 21.72 2.25
C MET A 638 15.75 21.35 1.34
N LEU A 639 15.98 22.09 0.26
CA LEU A 639 17.10 21.87 -0.67
C LEU A 639 18.06 23.06 -0.73
N CYS A 640 19.36 22.82 -0.55
CA CYS A 640 20.38 23.86 -0.60
C CYS A 640 20.66 24.34 -2.03
N THR A 641 20.42 25.62 -2.29
CA THR A 641 20.79 26.27 -3.56
C THR A 641 22.32 26.43 -3.71
N ASN A 642 23.03 26.66 -2.61
CA ASN A 642 24.47 26.92 -2.54
C ASN A 642 25.08 26.49 -1.18
N ASP A 643 26.39 26.68 -1.01
CA ASP A 643 27.12 26.34 0.23
C ASP A 643 26.68 27.12 1.48
N ILE A 644 26.16 28.35 1.33
CA ILE A 644 25.61 29.10 2.47
C ILE A 644 24.35 28.39 2.98
N GLY A 645 23.49 27.91 2.06
CA GLY A 645 22.35 27.05 2.40
C GLY A 645 22.77 25.76 3.12
N ARG A 646 23.86 25.11 2.66
CA ARG A 646 24.41 23.90 3.30
C ARG A 646 24.91 24.18 4.72
N ILE A 647 25.62 25.30 4.92
CA ILE A 647 26.07 25.74 6.25
C ILE A 647 24.88 26.10 7.14
N ASN A 648 23.82 26.68 6.60
CA ASN A 648 22.61 27.01 7.36
C ASN A 648 21.83 25.75 7.79
N LEU A 649 21.71 24.71 6.96
CA LEU A 649 21.12 23.44 7.41
C LEU A 649 21.93 22.81 8.56
N TYR A 650 23.27 22.83 8.50
CA TYR A 650 24.09 22.38 9.63
C TYR A 650 23.78 23.15 10.93
N LYS A 651 23.54 24.46 10.84
CA LYS A 651 23.15 25.32 11.99
C LYS A 651 21.70 25.13 12.47
N MET A 652 20.83 24.53 11.67
CA MET A 652 19.45 24.21 12.07
C MET A 652 19.36 22.87 12.81
N VAL A 653 20.36 22.01 12.65
CA VAL A 653 20.45 20.67 13.26
C VAL A 653 21.42 20.64 14.48
N SER A 654 22.20 21.70 14.69
CA SER A 654 23.24 21.81 15.74
C SER A 654 22.83 22.68 16.93
#